data_AF-A0A7D3XB18-F1
#
_entry.id   AF-A0A7D3XB18-F1
#
_cell.length_a   1.000
_cell.length_b   1.000
_cell.length_c   1.000
_cell.angle_alpha   90.00
_cell.angle_beta   90.00
_cell.angle_gamma   90.00
#
_symmetry.space_group_name_H-M   'P 1'
#
loop_
_entity.id
_entity.type
_entity.pdbx_description
1 polymer ?
#
loop_
_entity_poly.entity_id
_entity_poly.type
_entity_poly.pdbx_seq_one_letter_code
_entity_poly.pdbx_strand_id
1 'polypeptide(L)'
;MPKNPPKPLTDVRLLRFTPDPDRFVGLEAYCLPFAREYEQAADAFIQAVAPNRRGLPIRQLNNLLLACLPTLAHGFEGRKYGRRLLVVGTPEVPPALPEPTLIHRLVRIRAKNWTRKYEEDRPAECEQFLAAVRQLKPAGWQRYKSDELVRDPGRASGLIYQALPALLATLLHGQTAPVGDDQRPVTWRRVQGGGGDRTEIYVVSQPFRARYQPEKSQYDEEMPAEKEGYFAYRLDFEVETQAGRFYEDSNRLRPWLFMRLSCQRYGHQALTRENFRRNVSVLTGLHTPRLADAPLGSGPATLVRLQLGKNYGQWEWQLQLPELLEDASARLLPAPELLIANPAAYGIEGPPHDPAGDEFYLIHAEGYGYDTARGRGHAIKSGFHLDERRAVLRQVLHLLGGRLRPDKPVPADTHPLPKGSKVPAAMRTSKFFNGKVKNEWRKAAQQGVGPLESASATADNFHHRWRQALRQAPAQLLLVYREESTLTLMKQQVQKALLLPPGQVPAWLSIIEVPITDPTLLAEYDKYDPDLHAGTKQQHYARQHNVKRQAWKIFLQAYVQESQPARFAFIEGLKKDCSEEVRHIKGAVRAACASLGVASQRLRRADFGKDGASFSFGAQSRGANAAFDLLVRQPGVLGGPPSALYKHAALPALLADNLDVIALYRREVQDPEVHYAVAVRLRATGEVDVLFPHEEVWQPYASAGPRLGQFLLKQRGVPAFQKDQPSPKLSPPELAQFAAHVVAVSHERPTLVLIEANGWRNAGKEGQHIWPQLKNEHLADQQDELNFRHVHGQGRAYMRTDPAVKNLLAVVRLRLNDETPQYLPEVIEGTSARDFKQLSAFVDRRSSGLLHFFSIGQQADIQKIETDKEAGQGLFKLEIRPGKDGAGAGVSFRHQQVVEFVPFFVHPDLQEEAKLLALCRILHYLRTSPAWDTANTLYPFPMHLAKALIDDYLCILD
;
A
#
# COMPACT_ATOMS: atom_id res chain seq x y z
N MET A 1 -9.70 -38.32 -32.52
CA MET A 1 -10.11 -36.91 -32.34
C MET A 1 -9.03 -36.17 -31.54
N PRO A 2 -8.53 -35.00 -31.99
CA PRO A 2 -7.72 -34.16 -31.13
C PRO A 2 -8.58 -33.59 -30.00
N LYS A 3 -8.11 -33.68 -28.76
CA LYS A 3 -8.74 -33.00 -27.62
C LYS A 3 -8.68 -31.49 -27.88
N ASN A 4 -9.82 -30.79 -27.80
CA ASN A 4 -9.91 -29.36 -28.09
C ASN A 4 -8.80 -28.58 -27.36
N PRO A 5 -7.99 -27.76 -28.06
CA PRO A 5 -7.02 -26.90 -27.41
C PRO A 5 -7.75 -25.84 -26.56
N PRO A 6 -7.14 -25.33 -25.47
CA PRO A 6 -7.74 -24.28 -24.66
C PRO A 6 -7.82 -22.97 -25.47
N LYS A 7 -9.05 -22.61 -25.89
CA LYS A 7 -9.41 -21.26 -26.36
C LYS A 7 -9.30 -20.24 -25.21
N PRO A 8 -9.00 -18.96 -25.50
CA PRO A 8 -7.62 -18.51 -25.72
C PRO A 8 -7.14 -17.62 -24.57
N LEU A 9 -6.01 -16.93 -24.77
CA LEU A 9 -5.62 -15.78 -23.97
C LEU A 9 -6.82 -14.83 -23.78
N THR A 10 -7.18 -14.53 -22.53
CA THR A 10 -8.24 -13.57 -22.22
C THR A 10 -7.68 -12.16 -22.20
N ASP A 11 -8.18 -11.30 -23.07
CA ASP A 11 -7.96 -9.86 -22.98
C ASP A 11 -8.49 -9.31 -21.66
N VAL A 12 -8.01 -8.13 -21.27
CA VAL A 12 -8.41 -7.50 -20.00
C VAL A 12 -9.01 -6.11 -20.23
N ARG A 13 -10.14 -5.85 -19.58
CA ARG A 13 -10.61 -4.48 -19.44
C ARG A 13 -9.93 -3.85 -18.24
N LEU A 14 -8.99 -2.95 -18.50
CA LEU A 14 -8.56 -2.00 -17.47
C LEU A 14 -9.79 -1.16 -17.11
N LEU A 15 -10.06 -0.99 -15.82
CA LEU A 15 -11.15 -0.16 -15.27
C LEU A 15 -10.77 1.31 -15.34
N ARG A 16 -10.54 1.75 -16.57
CA ARG A 16 -10.07 3.05 -16.97
C ARG A 16 -11.10 3.67 -17.88
N PHE A 17 -11.58 4.84 -17.49
CA PHE A 17 -12.67 5.52 -18.15
C PHE A 17 -12.19 6.86 -18.67
N THR A 18 -12.43 7.12 -19.94
CA THR A 18 -12.11 8.40 -20.58
C THR A 18 -13.28 9.35 -20.33
N PRO A 19 -13.08 10.49 -19.64
CA PRO A 19 -14.09 11.55 -19.60
C PRO A 19 -14.26 12.15 -21.00
N ASP A 20 -15.51 12.35 -21.38
CA ASP A 20 -15.93 12.90 -22.68
C ASP A 20 -16.25 14.39 -22.54
N PRO A 21 -15.35 15.33 -22.88
CA PRO A 21 -15.48 16.74 -22.50
C PRO A 21 -16.83 17.35 -22.87
N ASP A 22 -17.34 16.99 -24.06
CA ASP A 22 -18.55 17.56 -24.63
C ASP A 22 -19.83 17.12 -23.87
N ARG A 23 -19.72 16.05 -23.05
CA ARG A 23 -20.78 15.60 -22.13
C ARG A 23 -20.67 16.21 -20.73
N PHE A 24 -19.62 17.00 -20.46
CA PHE A 24 -19.47 17.83 -19.26
C PHE A 24 -19.86 19.30 -19.48
N VAL A 25 -20.25 19.68 -20.70
CA VAL A 25 -20.83 21.01 -20.98
C VAL A 25 -22.08 21.23 -20.13
N GLY A 26 -22.19 22.41 -19.52
CA GLY A 26 -23.28 22.77 -18.59
C GLY A 26 -23.10 22.23 -17.16
N LEU A 27 -22.10 21.39 -16.90
CA LEU A 27 -21.69 21.02 -15.53
C LEU A 27 -20.69 22.04 -14.98
N GLU A 28 -20.79 22.36 -13.69
CA GLU A 28 -20.06 23.51 -13.13
C GLU A 28 -19.34 23.20 -11.83
N ALA A 29 -18.14 23.78 -11.69
CA ALA A 29 -17.35 23.76 -10.47
C ALA A 29 -17.14 25.20 -9.99
N TYR A 30 -17.46 25.46 -8.72
CA TYR A 30 -17.30 26.74 -8.07
C TYR A 30 -16.27 26.62 -6.95
N CYS A 31 -15.26 27.49 -6.96
CA CYS A 31 -14.23 27.50 -5.92
C CYS A 31 -14.23 28.82 -5.16
N LEU A 32 -14.13 28.74 -3.83
CA LEU A 32 -13.82 29.89 -2.99
C LEU A 32 -12.36 29.75 -2.53
N PRO A 33 -11.42 30.59 -2.98
CA PRO A 33 -10.04 30.54 -2.50
C PRO A 33 -10.00 30.92 -1.01
N PHE A 34 -9.09 30.30 -0.27
CA PHE A 34 -8.85 30.64 1.12
C PHE A 34 -8.05 31.95 1.21
N ALA A 35 -8.44 32.86 2.11
CA ALA A 35 -7.82 34.18 2.21
C ALA A 35 -6.33 34.05 2.59
N ARG A 36 -5.44 34.59 1.75
CA ARG A 36 -3.99 34.55 1.96
C ARG A 36 -3.59 35.28 3.24
N GLU A 37 -4.30 36.35 3.54
CA GLU A 37 -4.16 37.20 4.70
C GLU A 37 -4.49 36.44 5.99
N TYR A 38 -5.47 35.52 5.96
CA TYR A 38 -5.78 34.64 7.09
C TYR A 38 -4.63 33.66 7.36
N GLU A 39 -4.06 33.06 6.31
CA GLU A 39 -2.90 32.17 6.48
C GLU A 39 -1.67 32.91 7.00
N GLN A 40 -1.40 34.11 6.50
CA GLN A 40 -0.30 34.94 6.99
C GLN A 40 -0.49 35.35 8.46
N ALA A 41 -1.70 35.76 8.84
CA ALA A 41 -2.03 36.09 10.23
C ALA A 41 -1.92 34.86 11.15
N ALA A 42 -2.35 33.68 10.68
CA ALA A 42 -2.27 32.43 11.43
C ALA A 42 -0.83 31.90 11.57
N ASP A 43 -0.01 32.01 10.52
CA ASP A 43 1.40 31.64 10.57
C ASP A 43 2.18 32.56 11.53
N ALA A 44 1.92 33.88 11.48
CA ALA A 44 2.48 34.85 12.43
C ALA A 44 2.04 34.55 13.88
N PHE A 45 0.74 34.29 14.09
CA PHE A 45 0.21 33.91 15.41
C PHE A 45 0.87 32.62 15.94
N ILE A 46 1.00 31.58 15.12
CA ILE A 46 1.69 30.33 15.50
C ILE A 46 3.16 30.60 15.86
N GLN A 47 3.87 31.43 15.10
CA GLN A 47 5.26 31.77 15.41
C GLN A 47 5.40 32.46 16.77
N ALA A 48 4.43 33.31 17.15
CA ALA A 48 4.44 34.00 18.43
C ALA A 48 4.03 33.10 19.62
N VAL A 49 2.93 32.34 19.51
CA VAL A 49 2.37 31.58 20.66
C VAL A 49 2.84 30.12 20.74
N ALA A 50 3.40 29.57 19.66
CA ALA A 50 3.80 28.17 19.58
C ALA A 50 4.89 27.92 18.51
N PRO A 51 6.10 28.52 18.62
CA PRO A 51 7.13 28.50 17.58
C PRO A 51 7.59 27.10 17.13
N ASN A 52 7.40 26.08 17.97
CA ASN A 52 7.71 24.68 17.65
C ASN A 52 6.59 23.94 16.90
N ARG A 53 5.39 24.53 16.76
CA ARG A 53 4.29 23.99 15.95
C ARG A 53 4.34 24.57 14.54
N ARG A 54 3.81 23.82 13.56
CA ARG A 54 3.78 24.24 12.15
C ARG A 54 2.39 24.05 11.56
N GLY A 55 1.91 25.09 10.88
CA GLY A 55 0.73 25.04 10.04
C GLY A 55 -0.60 25.30 10.76
N LEU A 56 -1.48 26.00 10.05
CA LEU A 56 -2.86 26.27 10.44
C LEU A 56 -3.66 24.99 10.79
N PRO A 57 -4.45 24.98 11.87
CA PRO A 57 -5.32 23.85 12.24
C PRO A 57 -6.61 23.77 11.40
N ILE A 58 -6.44 23.66 10.07
CA ILE A 58 -7.53 23.68 9.07
C ILE A 58 -8.53 22.52 9.24
N ARG A 59 -8.12 21.38 9.80
CA ARG A 59 -8.97 20.19 9.95
C ARG A 59 -10.25 20.47 10.76
N GLN A 60 -10.14 21.27 11.82
CA GLN A 60 -11.28 21.67 12.66
C GLN A 60 -12.24 22.60 11.90
N LEU A 61 -11.70 23.54 11.10
CA LEU A 61 -12.50 24.41 10.24
C LEU A 61 -13.25 23.58 9.18
N ASN A 62 -12.57 22.65 8.53
CA ASN A 62 -13.19 21.80 7.50
C ASN A 62 -14.26 20.87 8.08
N ASN A 63 -14.06 20.35 9.30
CA ASN A 63 -15.06 19.53 9.98
C ASN A 63 -16.33 20.34 10.31
N LEU A 64 -16.17 21.58 10.82
CA LEU A 64 -17.28 22.52 11.05
C LEU A 64 -17.99 22.90 9.74
N LEU A 65 -17.24 23.27 8.69
CA LEU A 65 -17.80 23.65 7.39
C LEU A 65 -18.61 22.51 6.78
N LEU A 66 -18.09 21.28 6.76
CA LEU A 66 -18.82 20.13 6.21
C LEU A 66 -20.03 19.73 7.06
N ALA A 67 -19.94 19.83 8.39
CA ALA A 67 -21.08 19.58 9.27
C ALA A 67 -22.23 20.59 9.07
N CYS A 68 -21.91 21.85 8.78
CA CYS A 68 -22.90 22.92 8.61
C CYS A 68 -23.41 23.11 7.17
N LEU A 69 -22.59 22.80 6.15
CA LEU A 69 -22.84 23.16 4.75
C LEU A 69 -22.79 21.92 3.84
N PRO A 70 -23.84 21.08 3.82
CA PRO A 70 -23.88 19.83 3.04
C PRO A 70 -23.83 20.03 1.51
N THR A 71 -23.90 21.27 1.03
CA THR A 71 -23.73 21.60 -0.40
C THR A 71 -22.27 21.61 -0.85
N LEU A 72 -21.30 21.77 0.08
CA LEU A 72 -19.87 21.75 -0.21
C LEU A 72 -19.40 20.38 -0.69
N ALA A 73 -18.78 20.28 -1.87
CA ALA A 73 -18.09 19.06 -2.28
C ALA A 73 -16.93 18.72 -1.32
N HIS A 74 -16.14 19.72 -0.93
CA HIS A 74 -15.10 19.59 0.10
C HIS A 74 -14.88 20.91 0.86
N GLY A 75 -14.24 20.79 2.04
CA GLY A 75 -13.74 21.92 2.84
C GLY A 75 -12.57 22.67 2.16
N PHE A 76 -11.85 23.53 2.88
CA PHE A 76 -10.66 24.18 2.33
C PHE A 76 -9.53 23.17 2.12
N GLU A 77 -9.36 22.71 0.88
CA GLU A 77 -8.34 21.77 0.46
C GLU A 77 -7.26 22.42 -0.39
N GLY A 78 -6.01 21.97 -0.18
CA GLY A 78 -4.83 22.45 -0.89
C GLY A 78 -3.63 22.52 0.05
N ARG A 79 -2.53 23.11 -0.43
CA ARG A 79 -1.34 23.40 0.37
C ARG A 79 -1.14 24.90 0.44
N LYS A 80 -0.98 25.43 1.67
CA LYS A 80 -0.83 26.87 1.94
C LYS A 80 -1.84 27.70 1.13
N TYR A 81 -1.38 28.81 0.54
CA TYR A 81 -2.12 29.79 -0.25
C TYR A 81 -2.86 29.22 -1.48
N GLY A 82 -2.71 27.93 -1.80
CA GLY A 82 -3.52 27.21 -2.79
C GLY A 82 -4.77 26.52 -2.23
N ARG A 83 -5.15 26.74 -0.97
CA ARG A 83 -6.37 26.17 -0.37
C ARG A 83 -7.65 26.76 -0.97
N ARG A 84 -8.65 25.92 -1.22
CA ARG A 84 -9.97 26.31 -1.76
C ARG A 84 -11.11 25.43 -1.25
N LEU A 85 -12.29 26.00 -1.06
CA LEU A 85 -13.55 25.26 -1.02
C LEU A 85 -13.96 24.87 -2.44
N LEU A 86 -14.80 23.84 -2.55
CA LEU A 86 -15.43 23.44 -3.80
C LEU A 86 -16.93 23.21 -3.59
N VAL A 87 -17.74 23.76 -4.48
CA VAL A 87 -19.13 23.33 -4.73
C VAL A 87 -19.21 22.91 -6.20
N VAL A 88 -20.03 21.91 -6.49
CA VAL A 88 -20.30 21.47 -7.87
C VAL A 88 -21.80 21.33 -8.09
N GLY A 89 -22.25 21.45 -9.33
CA GLY A 89 -23.66 21.30 -9.70
C GLY A 89 -23.87 20.85 -11.13
N THR A 90 -25.12 20.51 -11.44
CA THR A 90 -25.59 20.06 -12.75
C THR A 90 -26.77 20.93 -13.21
N PRO A 91 -27.18 20.90 -14.49
CA PRO A 91 -28.39 21.58 -14.96
C PRO A 91 -29.66 21.17 -14.20
N GLU A 92 -29.75 19.90 -13.80
CA GLU A 92 -30.88 19.33 -13.07
C GLU A 92 -30.84 19.62 -11.57
N VAL A 93 -29.63 19.74 -11.01
CA VAL A 93 -29.36 20.08 -9.60
C VAL A 93 -28.34 21.24 -9.55
N PRO A 94 -28.82 22.50 -9.68
CA PRO A 94 -27.94 23.67 -9.65
C PRO A 94 -27.15 23.76 -8.33
N PRO A 95 -25.91 24.30 -8.36
CA PRO A 95 -25.08 24.38 -7.17
C PRO A 95 -25.62 25.43 -6.19
N ALA A 96 -26.14 24.96 -5.04
CA ALA A 96 -26.58 25.82 -3.96
C ALA A 96 -25.37 26.36 -3.16
N LEU A 97 -24.80 27.46 -3.66
CA LEU A 97 -23.61 28.12 -3.11
C LEU A 97 -23.89 28.73 -1.72
N PRO A 98 -23.14 28.36 -0.67
CA PRO A 98 -23.18 29.10 0.60
C PRO A 98 -22.69 30.53 0.43
N GLU A 99 -23.36 31.48 1.09
CA GLU A 99 -22.92 32.87 1.11
C GLU A 99 -21.50 33.03 1.68
N PRO A 100 -20.58 33.76 1.01
CA PRO A 100 -19.23 33.97 1.52
C PRO A 100 -19.17 34.57 2.94
N THR A 101 -20.17 35.35 3.33
CA THR A 101 -20.33 35.90 4.68
C THR A 101 -20.55 34.81 5.74
N LEU A 102 -21.32 33.76 5.42
CA LEU A 102 -21.55 32.60 6.28
C LEU A 102 -20.27 31.79 6.47
N ILE A 103 -19.49 31.60 5.41
CA ILE A 103 -18.18 30.95 5.48
C ILE A 103 -17.22 31.78 6.36
N HIS A 104 -17.18 33.10 6.18
CA HIS A 104 -16.36 34.00 7.00
C HIS A 104 -16.80 34.05 8.48
N ARG A 105 -18.10 33.90 8.77
CA ARG A 105 -18.62 33.71 10.14
C ARG A 105 -18.01 32.46 10.79
N LEU A 106 -18.03 31.31 10.09
CA LEU A 106 -17.47 30.05 10.60
C LEU A 106 -15.92 30.12 10.75
N VAL A 107 -15.22 30.82 9.86
CA VAL A 107 -13.78 31.13 10.00
C VAL A 107 -13.48 31.95 11.25
N ARG A 108 -14.29 32.99 11.53
CA ARG A 108 -14.17 33.84 12.74
C ARG A 108 -14.46 33.06 14.02
N ILE A 109 -15.48 32.21 14.03
CA ILE A 109 -15.80 31.28 15.14
C ILE A 109 -14.61 30.36 15.42
N ARG A 110 -14.08 29.70 14.37
CA ARG A 110 -12.89 28.85 14.52
C ARG A 110 -11.69 29.62 15.06
N ALA A 111 -11.46 30.86 14.61
CA ALA A 111 -10.37 31.69 15.09
C ALA A 111 -10.50 32.03 16.58
N LYS A 112 -11.67 32.50 17.03
CA LYS A 112 -11.96 32.78 18.45
C LYS A 112 -11.82 31.52 19.32
N ASN A 113 -12.36 30.39 18.86
CA ASN A 113 -12.20 29.12 19.56
C ASN A 113 -10.71 28.67 19.65
N TRP A 114 -9.88 29.05 18.68
CA TRP A 114 -8.44 28.75 18.70
C TRP A 114 -7.65 29.62 19.69
N THR A 115 -8.02 30.89 19.86
CA THR A 115 -7.34 31.83 20.76
C THR A 115 -7.62 31.57 22.22
N ARG A 116 -8.82 31.11 22.61
CA ARG A 116 -9.23 30.84 24.02
C ARG A 116 -8.11 30.25 24.90
N LYS A 117 -7.45 29.19 24.45
CA LYS A 117 -6.38 28.47 25.17
C LYS A 117 -5.03 29.22 25.28
N TYR A 118 -4.97 30.45 24.78
CA TYR A 118 -3.83 31.36 24.80
C TYR A 118 -4.24 32.77 25.29
N GLU A 119 -5.53 33.02 25.56
CA GLU A 119 -6.03 34.35 25.92
C GLU A 119 -5.49 34.83 27.28
N GLU A 120 -5.17 33.92 28.19
CA GLU A 120 -4.54 34.22 29.49
C GLU A 120 -3.02 34.53 29.34
N ASP A 121 -2.29 33.70 28.60
CA ASP A 121 -0.82 33.80 28.46
C ASP A 121 -0.34 34.83 27.41
N ARG A 122 -1.15 35.05 26.36
CA ARG A 122 -0.80 35.79 25.13
C ARG A 122 -1.98 36.64 24.61
N PRO A 123 -2.58 37.51 25.45
CA PRO A 123 -3.78 38.28 25.07
C PRO A 123 -3.53 39.23 23.90
N ALA A 124 -2.35 39.84 23.80
CA ALA A 124 -2.01 40.81 22.76
C ALA A 124 -1.91 40.14 21.38
N GLU A 125 -1.24 39.00 21.30
CA GLU A 125 -1.11 38.19 20.08
C GLU A 125 -2.48 37.62 19.65
N CYS A 126 -3.30 37.20 20.60
CA CYS A 126 -4.67 36.76 20.35
C CYS A 126 -5.52 37.88 19.75
N GLU A 127 -5.54 39.07 20.35
CA GLU A 127 -6.34 40.19 19.83
C GLU A 127 -5.78 40.72 18.49
N GLN A 128 -4.46 40.74 18.28
CA GLN A 128 -3.86 41.06 16.98
C GLN A 128 -4.30 40.09 15.89
N PHE A 129 -4.28 38.78 16.18
CA PHE A 129 -4.76 37.76 15.25
C PHE A 129 -6.27 37.92 14.98
N LEU A 130 -7.10 38.06 16.02
CA LEU A 130 -8.55 38.23 15.85
C LEU A 130 -8.89 39.53 15.10
N ALA A 131 -8.18 40.63 15.34
CA ALA A 131 -8.34 41.87 14.59
C ALA A 131 -8.05 41.67 13.09
N ALA A 132 -6.96 40.97 12.75
CA ALA A 132 -6.66 40.62 11.36
C ALA A 132 -7.77 39.75 10.73
N VAL A 133 -8.28 38.74 11.46
CA VAL A 133 -9.39 37.89 11.00
C VAL A 133 -10.72 38.66 10.87
N ARG A 134 -10.97 39.68 11.70
CA ARG A 134 -12.14 40.58 11.56
C ARG A 134 -12.05 41.42 10.29
N GLN A 135 -10.86 41.88 9.89
CA GLN A 135 -10.64 42.71 8.70
C GLN A 135 -10.74 41.98 7.35
N LEU A 136 -10.81 40.63 7.35
CA LEU A 136 -10.90 39.83 6.13
C LEU A 136 -12.17 40.12 5.34
N LYS A 137 -11.99 40.58 4.10
CA LYS A 137 -13.07 40.73 3.11
C LYS A 137 -13.47 39.36 2.56
N PRO A 138 -14.76 39.04 2.42
CA PRO A 138 -15.20 37.82 1.75
C PRO A 138 -14.73 37.77 0.30
N ALA A 139 -14.12 36.65 -0.09
CA ALA A 139 -13.85 36.36 -1.50
C ALA A 139 -15.17 36.06 -2.25
N GLY A 140 -15.18 36.25 -3.56
CA GLY A 140 -16.27 35.79 -4.43
C GLY A 140 -16.05 34.35 -4.90
N TRP A 141 -17.13 33.61 -5.13
CA TRP A 141 -17.07 32.30 -5.78
C TRP A 141 -16.56 32.43 -7.23
N GLN A 142 -15.54 31.65 -7.56
CA GLN A 142 -14.97 31.58 -8.90
C GLN A 142 -15.58 30.39 -9.66
N ARG A 143 -16.23 30.66 -10.80
CA ARG A 143 -16.84 29.65 -11.69
C ARG A 143 -15.81 29.08 -12.65
N TYR A 144 -15.78 27.75 -12.77
CA TYR A 144 -14.98 26.99 -13.72
C TYR A 144 -15.90 26.04 -14.50
N LYS A 145 -15.78 26.03 -15.84
CA LYS A 145 -16.53 25.09 -16.68
C LYS A 145 -15.87 23.71 -16.65
N SER A 146 -16.68 22.67 -16.55
CA SER A 146 -16.16 21.31 -16.35
C SER A 146 -15.50 20.72 -17.59
N ASP A 147 -16.01 21.01 -18.79
CA ASP A 147 -15.42 20.62 -20.07
C ASP A 147 -14.01 21.22 -20.26
N GLU A 148 -13.83 22.50 -19.88
CA GLU A 148 -12.54 23.19 -19.93
C GLU A 148 -11.51 22.57 -18.95
N LEU A 149 -11.96 22.12 -17.77
CA LEU A 149 -11.10 21.40 -16.81
C LEU A 149 -10.75 19.99 -17.29
N VAL A 150 -11.64 19.31 -18.02
CA VAL A 150 -11.36 17.98 -18.60
C VAL A 150 -10.35 18.08 -19.73
N ARG A 151 -10.47 19.11 -20.61
CA ARG A 151 -9.52 19.38 -21.71
C ARG A 151 -8.15 19.87 -21.25
N ASP A 152 -8.03 20.35 -20.02
CA ASP A 152 -6.77 20.85 -19.44
C ASP A 152 -6.60 20.44 -17.97
N PRO A 153 -6.04 19.24 -17.69
CA PRO A 153 -5.80 18.81 -16.32
C PRO A 153 -4.82 19.65 -15.52
N GLY A 154 -4.02 20.52 -16.15
CA GLY A 154 -3.15 21.48 -15.46
C GLY A 154 -3.90 22.71 -14.98
N ARG A 155 -5.04 23.03 -15.59
CA ARG A 155 -5.78 24.27 -15.35
C ARG A 155 -6.22 24.44 -13.90
N ALA A 156 -6.18 25.69 -13.44
CA ALA A 156 -6.53 26.09 -12.08
C ALA A 156 -5.81 25.24 -11.02
N SER A 157 -4.51 25.00 -11.20
CA SER A 157 -3.68 24.18 -10.29
C SER A 157 -4.26 22.79 -10.05
N GLY A 158 -4.61 22.10 -11.15
CA GLY A 158 -5.15 20.73 -11.09
C GLY A 158 -6.54 20.62 -10.47
N LEU A 159 -7.45 21.58 -10.72
CA LEU A 159 -8.80 21.52 -10.16
C LEU A 159 -9.59 20.28 -10.61
N ILE A 160 -9.29 19.71 -11.79
CA ILE A 160 -9.97 18.52 -12.30
C ILE A 160 -9.90 17.32 -11.33
N TYR A 161 -8.81 17.17 -10.58
CA TYR A 161 -8.58 16.07 -9.65
C TYR A 161 -9.50 16.10 -8.41
N GLN A 162 -10.15 17.24 -8.15
CA GLN A 162 -11.16 17.42 -7.09
C GLN A 162 -12.56 17.57 -7.70
N ALA A 163 -12.69 18.35 -8.78
CA ALA A 163 -13.97 18.68 -9.40
C ALA A 163 -14.63 17.48 -10.11
N LEU A 164 -13.90 16.69 -10.88
CA LEU A 164 -14.49 15.57 -11.63
C LEU A 164 -15.04 14.44 -10.72
N PRO A 165 -14.33 14.00 -9.66
CA PRO A 165 -14.91 13.09 -8.65
C PRO A 165 -16.20 13.64 -8.03
N ALA A 166 -16.20 14.92 -7.65
CA ALA A 166 -17.37 15.57 -7.04
C ALA A 166 -18.56 15.65 -8.00
N LEU A 167 -18.32 15.99 -9.28
CA LEU A 167 -19.35 16.06 -10.32
C LEU A 167 -19.99 14.70 -10.57
N LEU A 168 -19.18 13.64 -10.69
CA LEU A 168 -19.68 12.28 -10.90
C LEU A 168 -20.44 11.75 -9.68
N ALA A 169 -19.94 12.03 -8.47
CA ALA A 169 -20.64 11.70 -7.24
C ALA A 169 -21.98 12.45 -7.09
N THR A 170 -22.07 13.69 -7.62
CA THR A 170 -23.29 14.50 -7.63
C THR A 170 -24.27 14.01 -8.70
N LEU A 171 -23.81 13.64 -9.89
CA LEU A 171 -24.64 13.03 -10.95
C LEU A 171 -25.29 11.71 -10.54
N LEU A 172 -24.62 10.91 -9.70
CA LEU A 172 -25.20 9.68 -9.15
C LEU A 172 -26.07 9.92 -7.91
N HIS A 173 -26.04 11.10 -7.29
CA HIS A 173 -26.74 11.34 -6.03
C HIS A 173 -28.26 11.26 -6.23
N GLY A 174 -28.91 10.35 -5.50
CA GLY A 174 -30.34 10.09 -5.63
C GLY A 174 -30.72 9.21 -6.82
N GLN A 175 -29.77 8.80 -7.65
CA GLN A 175 -30.02 7.87 -8.74
C GLN A 175 -30.15 6.43 -8.22
N THR A 176 -31.04 5.66 -8.84
CA THR A 176 -31.30 4.25 -8.51
C THR A 176 -31.00 3.37 -9.72
N ALA A 177 -30.29 2.25 -9.52
CA ALA A 177 -30.09 1.26 -10.57
C ALA A 177 -30.24 -0.19 -10.07
N PRO A 178 -30.70 -1.14 -10.92
CA PRO A 178 -30.87 -2.53 -10.55
C PRO A 178 -29.52 -3.29 -10.58
N VAL A 179 -29.17 -3.97 -9.48
CA VAL A 179 -27.93 -4.76 -9.35
C VAL A 179 -28.27 -6.20 -9.01
N GLY A 180 -27.54 -7.16 -9.59
CA GLY A 180 -27.74 -8.59 -9.38
C GLY A 180 -28.75 -9.21 -10.35
N ASP A 181 -28.81 -10.54 -10.34
CA ASP A 181 -29.74 -11.30 -11.17
C ASP A 181 -31.21 -11.09 -10.74
N ASP A 182 -31.43 -10.71 -9.47
CA ASP A 182 -32.73 -10.30 -8.92
C ASP A 182 -33.11 -8.84 -9.25
N GLN A 183 -32.28 -8.12 -10.01
CA GLN A 183 -32.48 -6.72 -10.42
C GLN A 183 -32.78 -5.76 -9.25
N ARG A 184 -32.18 -6.01 -8.07
CA ARG A 184 -32.48 -5.28 -6.85
C ARG A 184 -32.15 -3.79 -6.97
N PRO A 185 -33.05 -2.85 -6.62
CA PRO A 185 -32.78 -1.43 -6.71
C PRO A 185 -31.72 -0.96 -5.71
N VAL A 186 -30.74 -0.22 -6.21
CA VAL A 186 -29.63 0.36 -5.45
C VAL A 186 -29.63 1.87 -5.64
N THR A 187 -30.06 2.60 -4.61
CA THR A 187 -30.02 4.08 -4.57
C THR A 187 -28.65 4.57 -4.08
N TRP A 188 -28.05 5.52 -4.79
CA TRP A 188 -26.73 6.09 -4.47
C TRP A 188 -26.82 7.42 -3.71
N ARG A 189 -25.97 7.60 -2.70
CA ARG A 189 -25.83 8.83 -1.92
C ARG A 189 -24.39 9.31 -1.93
N ARG A 190 -24.19 10.59 -2.17
CA ARG A 190 -22.89 11.26 -2.06
C ARG A 190 -22.43 11.25 -0.60
N VAL A 191 -21.14 10.99 -0.40
CA VAL A 191 -20.45 11.11 0.89
C VAL A 191 -19.35 12.16 0.76
N GLN A 192 -19.28 13.04 1.76
CA GLN A 192 -18.25 14.06 1.93
C GLN A 192 -17.44 13.73 3.19
N GLY A 193 -16.12 13.85 3.11
CA GLY A 193 -15.30 14.06 4.31
C GLY A 193 -14.31 12.95 4.66
N GLY A 194 -13.33 13.37 5.44
CA GLY A 194 -12.31 12.53 6.07
C GLY A 194 -11.41 13.42 6.92
N GLY A 195 -11.16 13.05 8.18
CA GLY A 195 -10.38 13.85 9.14
C GLY A 195 -8.87 13.93 8.88
N GLY A 196 -8.44 13.72 7.63
CA GLY A 196 -7.06 13.85 7.18
C GLY A 196 -6.77 15.21 6.54
N ASP A 197 -5.69 15.28 5.76
CA ASP A 197 -5.29 16.51 5.02
C ASP A 197 -5.95 16.64 3.63
N ARG A 198 -6.83 15.69 3.30
CA ARG A 198 -7.74 15.69 2.14
C ARG A 198 -9.06 15.07 2.60
N THR A 199 -10.17 15.62 2.12
CA THR A 199 -11.49 15.01 2.29
C THR A 199 -11.68 13.95 1.20
N GLU A 200 -12.31 12.84 1.54
CA GLU A 200 -12.69 11.84 0.55
C GLU A 200 -14.06 12.23 -0.02
N ILE A 201 -14.22 12.18 -1.34
CA ILE A 201 -15.52 12.29 -2.01
C ILE A 201 -15.79 10.98 -2.73
N TYR A 202 -16.90 10.34 -2.38
CA TYR A 202 -17.31 9.06 -2.93
C TYR A 202 -18.84 8.95 -2.92
N VAL A 203 -19.39 7.90 -3.53
CA VAL A 203 -20.80 7.53 -3.33
C VAL A 203 -20.91 6.20 -2.61
N VAL A 204 -21.98 6.05 -1.83
CA VAL A 204 -22.37 4.77 -1.24
C VAL A 204 -23.78 4.42 -1.66
N SER A 205 -24.06 3.13 -1.77
CA SER A 205 -25.44 2.67 -1.77
C SER A 205 -26.10 2.87 -0.41
N GLN A 206 -27.42 2.82 -0.37
CA GLN A 206 -28.16 2.44 0.83
C GLN A 206 -27.59 1.13 1.46
N PRO A 207 -27.64 0.97 2.80
CA PRO A 207 -27.20 -0.26 3.45
C PRO A 207 -28.06 -1.47 3.06
N PHE A 208 -27.42 -2.63 2.92
CA PHE A 208 -28.06 -3.92 2.72
C PHE A 208 -27.81 -4.84 3.92
N ARG A 209 -28.86 -5.53 4.36
CA ARG A 209 -28.81 -6.64 5.32
C ARG A 209 -28.26 -7.89 4.60
N ALA A 210 -27.23 -8.51 5.16
CA ALA A 210 -26.66 -9.76 4.67
C ALA A 210 -26.39 -10.72 5.83
N ARG A 211 -26.59 -12.02 5.58
CA ARG A 211 -26.30 -13.08 6.54
C ARG A 211 -24.99 -13.79 6.22
N TYR A 212 -24.33 -14.29 7.25
CA TYR A 212 -23.07 -15.02 7.18
C TYR A 212 -22.93 -16.00 8.34
N GLN A 213 -22.28 -17.13 8.07
CA GLN A 213 -21.77 -17.99 9.13
C GLN A 213 -20.41 -17.45 9.61
N PRO A 214 -20.18 -17.27 10.92
CA PRO A 214 -18.85 -16.97 11.44
C PRO A 214 -17.85 -18.07 11.09
N GLU A 215 -16.57 -17.73 10.93
CA GLU A 215 -15.53 -18.76 10.85
C GLU A 215 -15.52 -19.61 12.12
N LYS A 216 -15.56 -20.95 12.00
CA LYS A 216 -15.38 -21.85 13.14
C LYS A 216 -14.11 -21.48 13.89
N SER A 217 -14.27 -21.11 15.15
CA SER A 217 -13.14 -21.01 16.07
C SER A 217 -12.50 -22.38 16.22
N GLN A 218 -11.17 -22.45 16.28
CA GLN A 218 -10.46 -23.71 16.56
C GLN A 218 -10.83 -24.35 17.91
N TYR A 219 -11.56 -23.61 18.76
CA TYR A 219 -12.02 -23.94 20.11
C TYR A 219 -13.54 -24.16 20.23
N ASP A 220 -14.35 -23.88 19.21
CA ASP A 220 -15.81 -24.09 19.27
C ASP A 220 -16.15 -25.32 18.42
N GLU A 221 -16.69 -26.37 19.06
CA GLU A 221 -16.98 -27.65 18.38
C GLU A 221 -18.28 -27.58 17.55
N GLU A 222 -19.25 -26.80 18.03
CA GLU A 222 -20.53 -26.54 17.35
C GLU A 222 -20.38 -25.71 16.07
N MET A 223 -21.36 -25.81 15.17
CA MET A 223 -21.49 -24.88 14.05
C MET A 223 -21.90 -23.50 14.61
N PRO A 224 -21.14 -22.42 14.37
CA PRO A 224 -21.54 -21.10 14.84
C PRO A 224 -22.84 -20.66 14.14
N ALA A 225 -23.81 -20.20 14.92
CA ALA A 225 -25.09 -19.74 14.42
C ALA A 225 -24.93 -18.67 13.33
N GLU A 226 -25.84 -18.68 12.35
CA GLU A 226 -25.90 -17.65 11.31
C GLU A 226 -26.03 -16.26 11.97
N LYS A 227 -25.21 -15.33 11.52
CA LYS A 227 -25.20 -13.94 11.98
C LYS A 227 -25.60 -13.00 10.88
N GLU A 228 -26.18 -11.88 11.30
CA GLU A 228 -26.54 -10.79 10.41
C GLU A 228 -25.49 -9.67 10.46
N GLY A 229 -25.50 -8.84 9.43
CA GLY A 229 -24.70 -7.63 9.36
C GLY A 229 -25.04 -6.80 8.14
N TYR A 230 -24.58 -5.54 8.17
CA TYR A 230 -24.93 -4.56 7.16
C TYR A 230 -23.72 -4.04 6.41
N PHE A 231 -23.89 -3.83 5.10
CA PHE A 231 -22.87 -3.28 4.22
C PHE A 231 -23.47 -2.42 3.11
N ALA A 232 -22.65 -1.58 2.46
CA ALA A 232 -23.00 -0.86 1.24
C ALA A 232 -21.91 -1.06 0.17
N TYR A 233 -22.30 -0.93 -1.10
CA TYR A 233 -21.36 -0.64 -2.16
C TYR A 233 -20.80 0.77 -1.93
N ARG A 234 -19.49 0.93 -1.85
CA ARG A 234 -18.79 2.22 -1.89
C ARG A 234 -18.08 2.33 -3.23
N LEU A 235 -18.24 3.45 -3.90
CA LEU A 235 -17.61 3.75 -5.18
C LEU A 235 -16.82 5.05 -5.08
N ASP A 236 -15.49 4.93 -5.14
CA ASP A 236 -14.56 6.05 -5.17
C ASP A 236 -14.18 6.39 -6.63
N PHE A 237 -13.98 7.67 -6.91
CA PHE A 237 -13.59 8.20 -8.22
C PHE A 237 -12.19 8.81 -8.13
N GLU A 238 -11.21 8.16 -8.76
CA GLU A 238 -9.80 8.59 -8.73
C GLU A 238 -9.41 9.08 -10.14
N VAL A 239 -9.07 10.37 -10.28
CA VAL A 239 -8.63 10.95 -11.55
C VAL A 239 -7.11 10.85 -11.66
N GLU A 240 -6.62 10.39 -12.79
CA GLU A 240 -5.21 10.17 -13.07
C GLU A 240 -4.85 10.60 -14.49
N THR A 241 -3.55 10.70 -14.75
CA THR A 241 -3.02 10.85 -16.11
C THR A 241 -2.11 9.69 -16.47
N GLN A 242 -1.68 9.62 -17.74
CA GLN A 242 -0.74 8.62 -18.22
C GLN A 242 0.21 9.29 -19.20
N ALA A 243 1.51 9.03 -19.09
CA ALA A 243 2.51 9.52 -20.05
C ALA A 243 2.16 9.05 -21.47
N GLY A 244 2.46 9.84 -22.50
CA GLY A 244 2.16 9.49 -23.90
C GLY A 244 0.66 9.49 -24.27
N ARG A 245 -0.25 9.72 -23.31
CA ARG A 245 -1.69 9.79 -23.56
C ARG A 245 -2.14 11.25 -23.65
N PHE A 246 -2.12 11.81 -24.85
CA PHE A 246 -2.50 13.20 -25.11
C PHE A 246 -3.89 13.30 -25.76
N TYR A 247 -4.44 14.52 -25.78
CA TYR A 247 -5.47 14.91 -26.74
C TYR A 247 -4.83 15.20 -28.10
N GLU A 248 -5.46 14.71 -29.17
CA GLU A 248 -4.98 14.83 -30.56
C GLU A 248 -4.84 16.28 -31.03
N ASP A 249 -5.57 17.22 -30.41
CA ASP A 249 -5.71 18.62 -30.82
C ASP A 249 -4.78 19.61 -30.08
N SER A 250 -4.11 19.20 -28.99
CA SER A 250 -3.58 20.17 -28.03
C SER A 250 -2.27 19.80 -27.31
N ASN A 251 -1.70 18.61 -27.55
CA ASN A 251 -0.55 18.04 -26.81
C ASN A 251 -0.70 18.09 -25.27
N ARG A 252 -1.94 18.21 -24.78
CA ARG A 252 -2.27 18.19 -23.35
C ARG A 252 -2.56 16.76 -22.92
N LEU A 253 -2.09 16.39 -21.73
CA LEU A 253 -2.39 15.06 -21.18
C LEU A 253 -3.89 14.86 -21.11
N ARG A 254 -4.36 13.73 -21.64
CA ARG A 254 -5.75 13.32 -21.56
C ARG A 254 -5.97 12.65 -20.20
N PRO A 255 -6.81 13.22 -19.32
CA PRO A 255 -7.10 12.59 -18.04
C PRO A 255 -7.86 11.30 -18.27
N TRP A 256 -7.76 10.40 -17.31
CA TRP A 256 -8.56 9.20 -17.22
C TRP A 256 -9.03 9.02 -15.78
N LEU A 257 -10.10 8.26 -15.62
CA LEU A 257 -10.70 8.03 -14.33
C LEU A 257 -10.71 6.54 -13.99
N PHE A 258 -10.36 6.23 -12.75
CA PHE A 258 -10.50 4.94 -12.13
C PHE A 258 -11.76 4.94 -11.25
N MET A 259 -12.62 3.93 -11.41
CA MET A 259 -13.77 3.68 -10.54
C MET A 259 -13.48 2.51 -9.60
N ARG A 260 -13.33 2.80 -8.31
CA ARG A 260 -12.96 1.82 -7.28
C ARG A 260 -14.19 1.36 -6.51
N LEU A 261 -14.67 0.16 -6.81
CA LEU A 261 -15.74 -0.48 -6.04
C LEU A 261 -15.19 -1.20 -4.80
N SER A 262 -15.67 -0.83 -3.61
CA SER A 262 -15.28 -1.37 -2.31
C SER A 262 -16.48 -1.61 -1.39
N CYS A 263 -16.31 -2.43 -0.36
CA CYS A 263 -17.38 -2.79 0.58
C CYS A 263 -17.27 -1.97 1.85
N GLN A 264 -18.18 -1.01 2.05
CA GLN A 264 -18.32 -0.33 3.34
C GLN A 264 -19.19 -1.18 4.26
N ARG A 265 -18.82 -1.32 5.54
CA ARG A 265 -19.57 -2.11 6.54
C ARG A 265 -20.11 -1.18 7.62
N TYR A 266 -21.26 -1.51 8.19
CA TYR A 266 -21.88 -0.73 9.25
C TYR A 266 -22.02 -1.52 10.56
N GLY A 267 -21.80 -0.82 11.68
CA GLY A 267 -22.20 -1.27 13.00
C GLY A 267 -23.72 -1.24 13.13
N HIS A 268 -24.29 -2.26 13.78
CA HIS A 268 -25.73 -2.46 13.96
C HIS A 268 -26.04 -3.10 15.34
N GLN A 269 -25.05 -3.10 16.23
CA GLN A 269 -25.08 -3.64 17.60
C GLN A 269 -24.23 -2.71 18.46
N ALA A 270 -24.40 -2.73 19.79
CA ALA A 270 -23.59 -1.88 20.67
C ALA A 270 -22.09 -2.14 20.49
N LEU A 271 -21.30 -1.08 20.38
CA LEU A 271 -19.84 -1.16 20.22
C LEU A 271 -19.17 -1.27 21.60
N THR A 272 -18.87 -2.50 22.03
CA THR A 272 -18.28 -2.80 23.35
C THR A 272 -16.77 -2.63 23.38
N ARG A 273 -16.09 -2.78 22.24
CA ARG A 273 -14.63 -2.73 22.15
C ARG A 273 -14.17 -2.00 20.90
N GLU A 274 -13.32 -1.00 21.08
CA GLU A 274 -12.69 -0.27 19.98
C GLU A 274 -11.39 -0.94 19.50
N ASN A 275 -10.93 -0.51 18.32
CA ASN A 275 -9.60 -0.84 17.82
C ASN A 275 -8.61 0.19 18.36
N PHE A 276 -7.53 -0.30 18.95
CA PHE A 276 -6.49 0.51 19.57
C PHE A 276 -6.02 1.64 18.64
N ARG A 277 -6.10 2.89 19.12
CA ARG A 277 -5.69 4.12 18.42
C ARG A 277 -6.47 4.48 17.13
N ARG A 278 -7.68 3.95 16.90
CA ARG A 278 -8.50 4.32 15.71
C ARG A 278 -9.85 4.96 16.06
N ASN A 279 -9.96 6.26 15.76
CA ASN A 279 -11.21 7.02 15.76
C ASN A 279 -12.33 6.28 15.01
N VAL A 280 -13.52 6.27 15.59
CA VAL A 280 -14.74 5.72 14.96
C VAL A 280 -15.23 6.72 13.93
N SER A 281 -15.49 6.29 12.69
CA SER A 281 -16.09 7.14 11.67
C SER A 281 -17.61 6.96 11.67
N VAL A 282 -18.36 8.06 11.64
CA VAL A 282 -19.82 8.08 11.52
C VAL A 282 -20.18 8.83 10.24
N LEU A 283 -21.08 8.30 9.42
CA LEU A 283 -21.69 9.08 8.34
C LEU A 283 -22.99 9.69 8.84
N THR A 284 -23.09 11.01 8.79
CA THR A 284 -24.27 11.76 9.22
C THR A 284 -25.04 12.27 8.00
N GLY A 285 -26.29 11.85 7.85
CA GLY A 285 -27.20 12.35 6.81
C GLY A 285 -27.98 13.55 7.33
N LEU A 286 -27.84 14.71 6.68
CA LEU A 286 -28.53 15.95 7.04
C LEU A 286 -29.78 16.14 6.17
N HIS A 287 -30.96 15.97 6.75
CA HIS A 287 -32.25 16.21 6.07
C HIS A 287 -32.75 17.65 6.22
N THR A 288 -32.21 18.39 7.19
CA THR A 288 -32.47 19.82 7.39
C THR A 288 -31.16 20.56 7.68
N PRO A 289 -31.01 21.86 7.32
CA PRO A 289 -29.81 22.63 7.61
C PRO A 289 -29.47 22.68 9.11
N ARG A 290 -28.18 22.59 9.45
CA ARG A 290 -27.74 22.84 10.85
C ARG A 290 -27.74 24.32 11.21
N LEU A 291 -27.53 25.19 10.22
CA LEU A 291 -27.62 26.65 10.35
C LEU A 291 -28.86 27.11 9.58
N ALA A 292 -29.68 27.97 10.18
CA ALA A 292 -30.94 28.42 9.59
C ALA A 292 -30.74 29.19 8.26
N ASP A 293 -29.57 29.81 8.09
CA ASP A 293 -29.12 30.55 6.92
C ASP A 293 -28.28 29.71 5.93
N ALA A 294 -28.07 28.41 6.18
CA ALA A 294 -27.32 27.55 5.27
C ALA A 294 -28.21 26.94 4.16
N PRO A 295 -27.72 26.89 2.90
CA PRO A 295 -28.44 26.21 1.83
C PRO A 295 -28.46 24.69 2.05
N LEU A 296 -29.59 24.07 1.70
CA LEU A 296 -29.71 22.62 1.54
C LEU A 296 -29.60 22.26 0.04
N GLY A 297 -29.01 21.09 -0.27
CA GLY A 297 -29.06 20.55 -1.62
C GLY A 297 -30.44 19.96 -1.93
N SER A 298 -30.83 19.95 -3.21
CA SER A 298 -32.02 19.20 -3.64
C SER A 298 -31.72 17.71 -3.78
N GLY A 299 -32.65 16.87 -3.33
CA GLY A 299 -32.53 15.41 -3.36
C GLY A 299 -32.39 14.79 -1.97
N PRO A 300 -31.96 13.51 -1.85
CA PRO A 300 -31.78 12.85 -0.56
C PRO A 300 -30.59 13.45 0.20
N ALA A 301 -30.63 13.37 1.54
CA ALA A 301 -29.55 13.88 2.39
C ALA A 301 -28.15 13.40 1.95
N THR A 302 -27.25 14.35 1.67
CA THR A 302 -25.81 14.06 1.52
C THR A 302 -25.27 13.59 2.87
N LEU A 303 -24.37 12.60 2.83
CA LEU A 303 -23.73 12.02 4.02
C LEU A 303 -22.41 12.72 4.33
N VAL A 304 -22.23 13.19 5.56
CA VAL A 304 -20.99 13.84 6.04
C VAL A 304 -20.24 12.90 6.98
N ARG A 305 -18.96 12.64 6.72
CA ARG A 305 -18.12 11.74 7.52
C ARG A 305 -17.49 12.48 8.71
N LEU A 306 -18.09 12.30 9.88
CA LEU A 306 -17.63 12.79 11.17
C LEU A 306 -16.83 11.72 11.93
N GLN A 307 -16.19 12.10 13.04
CA GLN A 307 -15.35 11.20 13.84
C GLN A 307 -15.67 11.28 15.33
N LEU A 308 -15.66 10.12 16.00
CA LEU A 308 -15.67 9.96 17.45
C LEU A 308 -14.31 9.43 17.93
N GLY A 309 -13.94 9.80 19.15
CA GLY A 309 -12.79 9.29 19.86
C GLY A 309 -13.09 9.15 21.34
N LYS A 310 -12.14 8.61 22.11
CA LYS A 310 -12.25 8.55 23.56
C LYS A 310 -11.30 9.52 24.24
N ASN A 311 -11.83 10.20 25.25
CA ASN A 311 -11.09 11.09 26.13
C ASN A 311 -11.44 10.70 27.57
N TYR A 312 -10.42 10.36 28.38
CA TYR A 312 -10.57 9.78 29.72
C TYR A 312 -11.59 8.62 29.85
N GLY A 313 -11.85 7.89 28.76
CA GLY A 313 -12.78 6.76 28.70
C GLY A 313 -14.21 7.08 28.23
N GLN A 314 -14.60 8.36 28.21
CA GLN A 314 -15.87 8.85 27.66
C GLN A 314 -15.76 9.05 26.15
N TRP A 315 -16.90 9.01 25.43
CA TRP A 315 -16.91 9.19 23.98
C TRP A 315 -17.19 10.66 23.62
N GLU A 316 -16.34 11.23 22.78
CA GLU A 316 -16.48 12.61 22.32
C GLU A 316 -16.44 12.72 20.80
N TRP A 317 -17.19 13.67 20.26
CA TRP A 317 -17.04 14.12 18.88
C TRP A 317 -15.68 14.80 18.73
N GLN A 318 -14.85 14.28 17.82
CA GLN A 318 -13.48 14.75 17.65
C GLN A 318 -13.42 16.18 17.09
N LEU A 319 -12.26 16.80 17.26
CA LEU A 319 -11.93 18.12 16.72
C LEU A 319 -12.76 19.28 17.31
N GLN A 320 -13.27 19.14 18.53
CA GLN A 320 -14.06 20.18 19.24
C GLN A 320 -15.31 20.60 18.45
N LEU A 321 -15.92 19.65 17.74
CA LEU A 321 -17.04 19.92 16.86
C LEU A 321 -18.31 20.38 17.61
N PRO A 322 -18.70 19.81 18.78
CA PRO A 322 -19.86 20.29 19.53
C PRO A 322 -19.73 21.76 19.95
N GLU A 323 -18.58 22.16 20.49
CA GLU A 323 -18.32 23.53 20.94
C GLU A 323 -18.28 24.51 19.76
N LEU A 324 -17.74 24.08 18.61
CA LEU A 324 -17.74 24.87 17.38
C LEU A 324 -19.13 25.01 16.75
N LEU A 325 -20.02 24.01 16.92
CA LEU A 325 -21.42 24.10 16.50
C LEU A 325 -22.21 25.03 17.44
N GLU A 326 -21.98 24.95 18.75
CA GLU A 326 -22.58 25.83 19.75
C GLU A 326 -22.14 27.30 19.54
N ASP A 327 -20.84 27.56 19.41
CA ASP A 327 -20.28 28.88 19.06
C ASP A 327 -20.84 29.41 17.72
N ALA A 328 -21.28 28.52 16.82
CA ALA A 328 -21.93 28.87 15.55
C ALA A 328 -23.44 29.09 15.65
N SER A 329 -24.06 28.79 16.79
CA SER A 329 -25.52 28.68 16.95
C SER A 329 -26.15 27.70 15.95
N ALA A 330 -25.43 26.61 15.66
CA ALA A 330 -25.88 25.52 14.80
C ALA A 330 -26.57 24.42 15.62
N ARG A 331 -27.44 23.62 14.98
CA ARG A 331 -28.00 22.42 15.60
C ARG A 331 -26.89 21.47 16.02
N LEU A 332 -26.87 21.13 17.30
CA LEU A 332 -25.90 20.23 17.93
C LEU A 332 -26.03 18.78 17.40
N LEU A 333 -25.03 17.97 17.72
CA LEU A 333 -25.02 16.52 17.45
C LEU A 333 -25.55 15.76 18.68
N PRO A 334 -26.15 14.56 18.49
CA PRO A 334 -26.53 13.71 19.61
C PRO A 334 -25.29 13.26 20.41
N ALA A 335 -25.51 12.89 21.68
CA ALA A 335 -24.47 12.34 22.54
C ALA A 335 -23.87 11.06 21.91
N PRO A 336 -22.54 10.94 21.75
CA PRO A 336 -21.88 9.78 21.15
C PRO A 336 -22.28 8.43 21.75
N GLU A 337 -22.53 8.39 23.06
CA GLU A 337 -22.96 7.21 23.82
C GLU A 337 -24.24 6.59 23.24
N LEU A 338 -25.20 7.42 22.81
CA LEU A 338 -26.47 6.95 22.23
C LEU A 338 -26.25 6.23 20.91
N LEU A 339 -25.41 6.80 20.04
CA LEU A 339 -25.03 6.22 18.75
C LEU A 339 -24.27 4.91 18.89
N ILE A 340 -23.48 4.79 19.96
CA ILE A 340 -22.58 3.66 20.23
C ILE A 340 -23.31 2.52 20.94
N ALA A 341 -24.31 2.82 21.78
CA ALA A 341 -25.16 1.85 22.43
C ALA A 341 -26.17 1.22 21.45
N ASN A 342 -26.73 1.97 20.50
CA ASN A 342 -27.65 1.43 19.50
C ASN A 342 -27.43 2.01 18.08
N PRO A 343 -26.40 1.56 17.34
CA PRO A 343 -26.14 2.10 15.99
C PRO A 343 -27.22 1.79 14.94
N ALA A 344 -28.05 0.76 15.15
CA ALA A 344 -29.06 0.34 14.18
C ALA A 344 -30.22 1.35 14.12
N ALA A 345 -30.74 1.73 15.30
CA ALA A 345 -31.85 2.65 15.46
C ALA A 345 -31.55 4.10 15.03
N TYR A 346 -30.27 4.47 14.85
CA TYR A 346 -29.89 5.80 14.38
C TYR A 346 -29.61 5.90 12.87
N GLY A 347 -29.68 4.81 12.10
CA GLY A 347 -29.52 4.94 10.64
C GLY A 347 -29.97 3.75 9.80
N ILE A 348 -29.76 2.52 10.25
CA ILE A 348 -30.01 1.33 9.42
C ILE A 348 -31.50 0.98 9.34
N GLU A 349 -32.24 1.16 10.43
CA GLU A 349 -33.62 0.66 10.56
C GLU A 349 -34.70 1.71 10.24
N GLY A 350 -34.31 2.94 9.88
CA GLY A 350 -35.21 4.08 9.75
C GLY A 350 -34.89 5.18 10.78
N PRO A 351 -35.61 6.30 10.77
CA PRO A 351 -35.17 7.53 11.43
C PRO A 351 -35.11 7.40 12.97
N PRO A 352 -34.03 7.88 13.61
CA PRO A 352 -33.91 7.86 15.07
C PRO A 352 -34.91 8.75 15.81
N HIS A 353 -34.84 8.62 17.14
CA HIS A 353 -35.32 9.58 18.14
C HIS A 353 -34.70 11.01 18.04
N ASP A 354 -34.12 11.43 16.92
CA ASP A 354 -33.69 12.81 16.68
C ASP A 354 -34.90 13.64 16.17
N PRO A 355 -35.36 14.68 16.89
CA PRO A 355 -36.46 15.53 16.45
C PRO A 355 -36.25 16.22 15.09
N ALA A 356 -35.01 16.34 14.62
CA ALA A 356 -34.66 16.93 13.33
C ALA A 356 -34.54 15.93 12.18
N GLY A 357 -34.60 14.62 12.47
CA GLY A 357 -34.54 13.54 11.49
C GLY A 357 -33.17 13.27 10.87
N ASP A 358 -32.05 13.71 11.49
CA ASP A 358 -30.71 13.36 10.98
C ASP A 358 -30.43 11.85 11.14
N GLU A 359 -29.68 11.28 10.20
CA GLU A 359 -29.29 9.86 10.20
C GLU A 359 -27.82 9.72 10.62
N PHE A 360 -27.45 8.64 11.32
CA PHE A 360 -26.09 8.36 11.79
C PHE A 360 -25.70 6.90 11.57
N TYR A 361 -24.78 6.66 10.63
CA TYR A 361 -24.27 5.33 10.30
C TYR A 361 -22.86 5.11 10.84
N LEU A 362 -22.69 4.28 11.86
CA LEU A 362 -21.38 3.91 12.39
C LEU A 362 -20.63 3.01 11.39
N ILE A 363 -19.52 3.49 10.83
CA ILE A 363 -18.69 2.70 9.92
C ILE A 363 -17.85 1.70 10.72
N HIS A 364 -17.97 0.42 10.39
CA HIS A 364 -17.18 -0.63 11.01
C HIS A 364 -15.73 -0.66 10.48
N ALA A 365 -14.77 -0.73 11.40
CA ALA A 365 -13.37 -1.02 11.11
C ALA A 365 -12.93 -2.34 11.77
N GLU A 366 -12.02 -3.06 11.11
CA GLU A 366 -11.38 -4.26 11.68
C GLU A 366 -10.78 -3.95 13.07
N GLY A 367 -10.96 -4.87 14.02
CA GLY A 367 -10.60 -4.69 15.43
C GLY A 367 -11.73 -4.17 16.33
N TYR A 368 -12.84 -3.66 15.78
CA TYR A 368 -14.03 -3.33 16.56
C TYR A 368 -14.79 -4.60 17.00
N GLY A 369 -15.18 -4.64 18.27
CA GLY A 369 -16.00 -5.68 18.89
C GLY A 369 -17.36 -5.15 19.33
N TYR A 370 -18.38 -5.99 19.19
CA TYR A 370 -19.77 -5.69 19.49
C TYR A 370 -20.35 -6.77 20.42
N ASP A 371 -21.46 -6.48 21.11
CA ASP A 371 -22.02 -7.34 22.18
C ASP A 371 -22.10 -8.85 21.86
N THR A 372 -22.46 -9.24 20.64
CA THR A 372 -22.59 -10.67 20.29
C THR A 372 -21.28 -11.37 19.97
N ALA A 373 -20.12 -10.71 20.08
CA ALA A 373 -18.83 -11.23 19.65
C ALA A 373 -17.82 -11.39 20.80
N ARG A 374 -17.32 -12.62 21.00
CA ARG A 374 -16.12 -12.94 21.80
C ARG A 374 -14.85 -12.39 21.14
N GLY A 375 -14.74 -11.06 21.01
CA GLY A 375 -13.54 -10.34 20.54
C GLY A 375 -13.19 -10.48 19.05
N ARG A 376 -14.07 -11.02 18.20
CA ARG A 376 -13.88 -11.11 16.74
C ARG A 376 -14.94 -10.30 16.00
N GLY A 377 -14.52 -9.29 15.25
CA GLY A 377 -15.41 -8.29 14.64
C GLY A 377 -16.31 -8.80 13.51
N HIS A 378 -17.01 -7.86 12.87
CA HIS A 378 -17.98 -8.07 11.78
C HIS A 378 -17.41 -8.94 10.65
N ALA A 379 -17.93 -10.17 10.51
CA ALA A 379 -17.26 -11.21 9.72
C ALA A 379 -17.61 -11.20 8.22
N ILE A 380 -18.50 -10.31 7.76
CA ILE A 380 -18.74 -10.06 6.32
C ILE A 380 -17.40 -9.74 5.65
N LYS A 381 -17.00 -10.47 4.61
CA LYS A 381 -15.72 -10.23 3.93
C LYS A 381 -15.77 -8.98 3.05
N SER A 382 -14.60 -8.38 2.76
CA SER A 382 -14.52 -7.08 2.07
C SER A 382 -14.57 -7.15 0.54
N GLY A 383 -14.29 -8.29 -0.09
CA GLY A 383 -14.23 -8.43 -1.55
C GLY A 383 -15.57 -8.76 -2.22
N PHE A 384 -15.81 -8.28 -3.44
CA PHE A 384 -16.93 -8.66 -4.31
C PHE A 384 -16.47 -9.60 -5.43
N HIS A 385 -17.38 -10.46 -5.90
CA HIS A 385 -17.13 -11.31 -7.06
C HIS A 385 -16.92 -10.50 -8.34
N LEU A 386 -16.26 -11.08 -9.35
CA LEU A 386 -15.97 -10.37 -10.61
C LEU A 386 -17.23 -10.00 -11.40
N ASP A 387 -18.24 -10.88 -11.43
CA ASP A 387 -19.50 -10.60 -12.13
C ASP A 387 -20.34 -9.54 -11.42
N GLU A 388 -20.37 -9.55 -10.08
CA GLU A 388 -20.97 -8.49 -9.25
C GLU A 388 -20.32 -7.11 -9.51
N ARG A 389 -18.98 -7.05 -9.56
CA ARG A 389 -18.25 -5.84 -9.93
C ARG A 389 -18.61 -5.37 -11.34
N ARG A 390 -18.69 -6.29 -12.31
CA ARG A 390 -19.07 -5.96 -13.70
C ARG A 390 -20.50 -5.41 -13.75
N ALA A 391 -21.44 -6.02 -13.02
CA ALA A 391 -22.84 -5.59 -12.98
C ALA A 391 -22.96 -4.17 -12.41
N VAL A 392 -22.40 -3.91 -11.21
CA VAL A 392 -22.42 -2.58 -10.57
C VAL A 392 -21.78 -1.52 -11.48
N LEU A 393 -20.60 -1.79 -12.05
CA LEU A 393 -19.91 -0.82 -12.90
C LEU A 393 -20.65 -0.56 -14.22
N ARG A 394 -21.30 -1.57 -14.83
CA ARG A 394 -22.14 -1.39 -16.02
C ARG A 394 -23.32 -0.45 -15.71
N GLN A 395 -23.97 -0.62 -14.57
CA GLN A 395 -25.11 0.20 -14.16
C GLN A 395 -24.70 1.65 -13.86
N VAL A 396 -23.57 1.84 -13.17
CA VAL A 396 -23.00 3.18 -12.93
C VAL A 396 -22.69 3.89 -14.25
N LEU A 397 -22.11 3.21 -15.24
CA LEU A 397 -21.84 3.81 -16.56
C LEU A 397 -23.12 4.17 -17.33
N HIS A 398 -24.19 3.39 -17.15
CA HIS A 398 -25.50 3.69 -17.71
C HIS A 398 -26.09 4.97 -17.08
N LEU A 399 -26.11 5.07 -15.75
CA LEU A 399 -26.56 6.27 -15.03
C LEU A 399 -25.78 7.53 -15.42
N LEU A 400 -24.48 7.41 -15.68
CA LEU A 400 -23.63 8.54 -16.09
C LEU A 400 -23.88 9.02 -17.54
N GLY A 401 -24.74 8.35 -18.32
CA GLY A 401 -25.22 8.85 -19.62
C GLY A 401 -24.13 9.01 -20.68
N GLY A 402 -23.10 8.15 -20.66
CA GLY A 402 -22.00 8.19 -21.63
C GLY A 402 -20.91 9.24 -21.35
N ARG A 403 -21.00 10.02 -20.27
CA ARG A 403 -19.95 10.96 -19.81
C ARG A 403 -18.60 10.29 -19.58
N LEU A 404 -18.62 9.04 -19.16
CA LEU A 404 -17.45 8.18 -19.02
C LEU A 404 -17.48 7.09 -20.09
N ARG A 405 -16.53 7.13 -21.03
CA ARG A 405 -16.37 6.10 -22.05
C ARG A 405 -15.38 5.04 -21.55
N PRO A 406 -15.77 3.76 -21.40
CA PRO A 406 -14.81 2.71 -21.04
C PRO A 406 -13.75 2.58 -22.14
N ASP A 407 -12.48 2.51 -21.73
CA ASP A 407 -11.40 2.15 -22.64
C ASP A 407 -11.66 0.76 -23.25
N LYS A 408 -11.26 0.57 -24.52
CA LYS A 408 -11.30 -0.75 -25.19
C LYS A 408 -10.51 -1.79 -24.36
N PRO A 409 -10.84 -3.09 -24.43
CA PRO A 409 -10.01 -4.13 -23.84
C PRO A 409 -8.57 -4.04 -24.34
N VAL A 410 -7.63 -4.34 -23.45
CA VAL A 410 -6.20 -4.36 -23.74
C VAL A 410 -5.83 -5.79 -24.12
N PRO A 411 -5.18 -6.03 -25.27
CA PRO A 411 -4.81 -7.35 -25.71
C PRO A 411 -3.80 -7.97 -24.74
N ALA A 412 -3.98 -9.27 -24.47
CA ALA A 412 -2.98 -10.06 -23.76
C ALA A 412 -1.65 -10.08 -24.54
N ASP A 413 -0.52 -10.04 -23.83
CA ASP A 413 0.77 -10.40 -24.43
C ASP A 413 0.72 -11.89 -24.79
N THR A 414 0.80 -12.20 -26.08
CA THR A 414 0.69 -13.57 -26.59
C THR A 414 1.93 -14.42 -26.34
N HIS A 415 3.00 -13.81 -25.79
CA HIS A 415 4.23 -14.52 -25.49
C HIS A 415 3.99 -15.64 -24.46
N PRO A 416 4.33 -16.91 -24.80
CA PRO A 416 4.00 -18.03 -23.93
C PRO A 416 4.78 -17.94 -22.61
N LEU A 417 4.03 -17.88 -21.50
CA LEU A 417 4.57 -18.24 -20.20
C LEU A 417 5.20 -19.62 -20.30
N PRO A 418 6.41 -19.83 -19.76
CA PRO A 418 7.03 -21.13 -19.82
C PRO A 418 6.25 -22.08 -18.89
N LYS A 419 6.10 -23.35 -19.29
CA LYS A 419 5.28 -24.34 -18.58
C LYS A 419 6.03 -25.65 -18.35
N GLY A 420 5.72 -26.31 -17.25
CA GLY A 420 6.31 -27.60 -16.87
C GLY A 420 7.84 -27.55 -16.79
N SER A 421 8.50 -28.50 -17.46
CA SER A 421 9.96 -28.59 -17.51
C SER A 421 10.65 -27.41 -18.20
N LYS A 422 9.94 -26.61 -19.01
CA LYS A 422 10.49 -25.45 -19.73
C LYS A 422 10.58 -24.16 -18.89
N VAL A 423 10.02 -24.13 -17.66
CA VAL A 423 10.14 -22.97 -16.75
C VAL A 423 11.62 -22.73 -16.40
N PRO A 424 12.22 -21.57 -16.69
CA PRO A 424 13.58 -21.25 -16.24
C PRO A 424 13.72 -21.44 -14.73
N ALA A 425 14.83 -22.01 -14.26
CA ALA A 425 14.96 -22.36 -12.84
C ALA A 425 14.95 -21.14 -11.90
N ALA A 426 15.33 -19.95 -12.41
CA ALA A 426 15.16 -18.67 -11.71
C ALA A 426 13.70 -18.29 -11.41
N MET A 427 12.72 -18.83 -12.15
CA MET A 427 11.28 -18.59 -11.98
C MET A 427 10.57 -19.64 -11.12
N ARG A 428 11.29 -20.64 -10.60
CA ARG A 428 10.69 -21.78 -9.89
C ARG A 428 10.60 -21.51 -8.38
N THR A 429 9.46 -21.90 -7.80
CA THR A 429 9.16 -21.79 -6.37
C THR A 429 9.85 -22.90 -5.57
N SER A 430 9.99 -22.72 -4.24
CA SER A 430 10.63 -23.72 -3.39
C SER A 430 9.89 -25.06 -3.33
N LYS A 431 8.55 -25.05 -3.42
CA LYS A 431 7.67 -26.22 -3.63
C LYS A 431 8.05 -27.04 -4.86
N PHE A 432 8.49 -26.40 -5.96
CA PHE A 432 8.99 -27.13 -7.13
C PHE A 432 10.26 -27.90 -6.78
N PHE A 433 11.25 -27.21 -6.19
CA PHE A 433 12.55 -27.82 -5.90
C PHE A 433 12.43 -28.94 -4.86
N ASN A 434 11.73 -28.69 -3.75
CA ASN A 434 11.42 -29.69 -2.72
C ASN A 434 10.69 -30.91 -3.32
N GLY A 435 9.71 -30.70 -4.21
CA GLY A 435 9.01 -31.78 -4.89
C GLY A 435 9.91 -32.60 -5.83
N LYS A 436 10.82 -31.94 -6.56
CA LYS A 436 11.76 -32.63 -7.47
C LYS A 436 12.80 -33.43 -6.70
N VAL A 437 13.43 -32.85 -5.69
CA VAL A 437 14.44 -33.51 -4.83
C VAL A 437 13.82 -34.72 -4.12
N LYS A 438 12.62 -34.58 -3.54
CA LYS A 438 11.89 -35.70 -2.91
C LYS A 438 11.62 -36.85 -3.88
N ASN A 439 11.31 -36.56 -5.14
CA ASN A 439 11.11 -37.58 -6.17
C ASN A 439 12.43 -38.23 -6.63
N GLU A 440 13.53 -37.49 -6.67
CA GLU A 440 14.87 -38.01 -6.97
C GLU A 440 15.33 -38.99 -5.88
N TRP A 441 15.27 -38.60 -4.60
CA TRP A 441 15.58 -39.49 -3.47
C TRP A 441 14.66 -40.73 -3.40
N ARG A 442 13.36 -40.57 -3.70
CA ARG A 442 12.43 -41.72 -3.75
C ARG A 442 12.83 -42.72 -4.83
N LYS A 443 13.28 -42.26 -6.01
CA LYS A 443 13.74 -43.14 -7.09
C LYS A 443 15.03 -43.86 -6.73
N ALA A 444 15.99 -43.17 -6.12
CA ALA A 444 17.23 -43.78 -5.65
C ALA A 444 16.96 -44.90 -4.63
N ALA A 445 16.13 -44.62 -3.63
CA ALA A 445 15.73 -45.63 -2.63
C ALA A 445 15.00 -46.83 -3.26
N GLN A 446 14.24 -46.64 -4.34
CA GLN A 446 13.62 -47.73 -5.12
C GLN A 446 14.62 -48.52 -5.97
N GLN A 447 15.81 -47.98 -6.21
CA GLN A 447 16.91 -48.63 -6.95
C GLN A 447 17.94 -49.28 -6.01
N GLY A 448 17.67 -49.34 -4.70
CA GLY A 448 18.60 -49.86 -3.69
C GLY A 448 19.77 -48.93 -3.37
N VAL A 449 19.88 -47.78 -4.05
CA VAL A 449 20.88 -46.74 -3.77
C VAL A 449 20.42 -45.96 -2.53
N GLY A 450 21.27 -45.88 -1.51
CA GLY A 450 20.92 -45.16 -0.29
C GLY A 450 20.63 -43.68 -0.59
N PRO A 451 19.73 -43.00 0.14
CA PRO A 451 19.54 -41.54 0.00
C PRO A 451 20.83 -40.73 0.22
N LEU A 452 21.82 -41.33 0.90
CA LEU A 452 23.16 -40.77 1.11
C LEU A 452 24.10 -40.92 -0.09
N GLU A 453 23.88 -41.90 -0.97
CA GLU A 453 24.73 -42.18 -2.14
C GLU A 453 24.21 -41.48 -3.41
N SER A 454 22.90 -41.21 -3.50
CA SER A 454 22.31 -40.48 -4.61
C SER A 454 22.37 -38.95 -4.40
N ALA A 455 23.47 -38.33 -4.84
CA ALA A 455 23.52 -36.88 -4.96
C ALA A 455 22.38 -36.36 -5.86
N SER A 456 21.57 -35.44 -5.35
CA SER A 456 20.51 -34.81 -6.15
C SER A 456 21.12 -33.66 -6.94
N ALA A 457 21.26 -33.85 -8.26
CA ALA A 457 21.71 -32.78 -9.17
C ALA A 457 20.85 -31.49 -9.08
N THR A 458 19.62 -31.60 -8.56
CA THR A 458 18.77 -30.44 -8.22
C THR A 458 19.28 -29.69 -6.98
N ALA A 459 19.62 -30.42 -5.92
CA ALA A 459 20.20 -29.86 -4.69
C ALA A 459 21.60 -29.30 -4.97
N ASP A 460 22.46 -30.02 -5.71
CA ASP A 460 23.83 -29.60 -6.04
C ASP A 460 23.84 -28.27 -6.81
N ASN A 461 22.94 -28.10 -7.78
CA ASN A 461 22.80 -26.84 -8.52
C ASN A 461 22.35 -25.71 -7.58
N PHE A 462 21.39 -25.98 -6.68
CA PHE A 462 20.95 -25.00 -5.70
C PHE A 462 22.07 -24.60 -4.73
N HIS A 463 22.87 -25.55 -4.25
CA HIS A 463 24.05 -25.28 -3.40
C HIS A 463 25.12 -24.49 -4.16
N HIS A 464 25.33 -24.78 -5.44
CA HIS A 464 26.21 -23.97 -6.29
C HIS A 464 25.73 -22.52 -6.40
N ARG A 465 24.42 -22.28 -6.59
CA ARG A 465 23.84 -20.92 -6.60
C ARG A 465 23.96 -20.23 -5.25
N TRP A 466 23.81 -20.98 -4.16
CA TRP A 466 23.97 -20.47 -2.80
C TRP A 466 25.41 -20.02 -2.53
N ARG A 467 26.39 -20.87 -2.85
CA ARG A 467 27.82 -20.53 -2.82
C ARG A 467 28.16 -19.35 -3.72
N GLN A 468 27.55 -19.26 -4.91
CA GLN A 468 27.75 -18.15 -5.83
C GLN A 468 27.27 -16.82 -5.23
N ALA A 469 26.09 -16.78 -4.61
CA ALA A 469 25.57 -15.59 -3.93
C ALA A 469 26.49 -15.12 -2.77
N LEU A 470 27.21 -16.05 -2.14
CA LEU A 470 28.25 -15.76 -1.15
C LEU A 470 29.66 -15.53 -1.72
N ARG A 471 29.84 -15.44 -3.04
CA ARG A 471 31.16 -15.32 -3.70
C ARG A 471 32.15 -16.42 -3.27
N GLN A 472 31.64 -17.67 -3.19
CA GLN A 472 32.33 -18.90 -2.74
C GLN A 472 32.76 -18.92 -1.28
N ALA A 473 32.41 -17.91 -0.49
CA ALA A 473 32.78 -17.82 0.90
C ALA A 473 31.98 -18.81 1.77
N PRO A 474 32.59 -19.42 2.81
CA PRO A 474 31.89 -20.34 3.69
C PRO A 474 30.90 -19.58 4.60
N ALA A 475 29.95 -20.32 5.17
CA ALA A 475 28.85 -19.76 5.92
C ALA A 475 28.63 -20.43 7.28
N GLN A 476 28.19 -19.62 8.24
CA GLN A 476 27.77 -20.03 9.56
C GLN A 476 26.27 -19.78 9.74
N LEU A 477 25.53 -20.77 10.22
CA LEU A 477 24.11 -20.67 10.61
C LEU A 477 23.95 -21.02 12.09
N LEU A 478 23.59 -20.03 12.90
CA LEU A 478 23.25 -20.21 14.30
C LEU A 478 21.75 -20.55 14.43
N LEU A 479 21.43 -21.69 15.02
CA LEU A 479 20.07 -22.06 15.43
C LEU A 479 19.92 -21.71 16.91
N VAL A 480 19.38 -20.53 17.19
CA VAL A 480 19.30 -19.95 18.54
C VAL A 480 17.93 -20.25 19.13
N TYR A 481 17.89 -21.11 20.15
CA TYR A 481 16.65 -21.73 20.62
C TYR A 481 16.60 -21.82 22.14
N ARG A 482 15.38 -21.85 22.70
CA ARG A 482 15.13 -22.17 24.11
C ARG A 482 14.40 -23.51 24.27
N GLU A 483 13.62 -23.91 23.27
CA GLU A 483 12.76 -25.08 23.32
C GLU A 483 13.17 -26.09 22.23
N GLU A 484 13.42 -27.35 22.62
CA GLU A 484 13.83 -28.42 21.70
C GLU A 484 12.82 -28.68 20.57
N SER A 485 11.53 -28.42 20.82
CA SER A 485 10.48 -28.46 19.79
C SER A 485 10.66 -27.35 18.73
N THR A 486 11.06 -26.14 19.15
CA THR A 486 11.40 -25.06 18.21
C THR A 486 12.68 -25.37 17.44
N LEU A 487 13.71 -25.93 18.08
CA LEU A 487 14.93 -26.39 17.38
C LEU A 487 14.62 -27.46 16.33
N THR A 488 13.79 -28.45 16.70
CA THR A 488 13.36 -29.51 15.78
C THR A 488 12.63 -28.92 14.56
N LEU A 489 11.73 -27.96 14.77
CA LEU A 489 11.09 -27.23 13.67
C LEU A 489 12.10 -26.44 12.84
N MET A 490 13.05 -25.73 13.45
CA MET A 490 14.10 -25.00 12.74
C MET A 490 14.91 -25.93 11.83
N LYS A 491 15.44 -27.04 12.37
CA LYS A 491 16.20 -28.06 11.62
C LYS A 491 15.41 -28.57 10.40
N GLN A 492 14.14 -28.92 10.59
CA GLN A 492 13.26 -29.39 9.50
C GLN A 492 13.05 -28.33 8.39
N GLN A 493 12.96 -27.04 8.74
CA GLN A 493 12.74 -25.98 7.76
C GLN A 493 14.03 -25.52 7.09
N VAL A 494 15.17 -25.56 7.79
CA VAL A 494 16.52 -25.36 7.22
C VAL A 494 16.81 -26.43 6.17
N GLN A 495 16.52 -27.71 6.47
CA GLN A 495 16.67 -28.82 5.51
C GLN A 495 15.82 -28.60 4.25
N LYS A 496 14.56 -28.15 4.38
CA LYS A 496 13.68 -27.83 3.24
C LYS A 496 14.11 -26.58 2.46
N ALA A 497 14.66 -25.58 3.14
CA ALA A 497 15.10 -24.33 2.52
C ALA A 497 16.40 -24.50 1.72
N LEU A 498 17.31 -25.33 2.21
CA LEU A 498 18.60 -25.63 1.59
C LEU A 498 18.62 -26.96 0.81
N LEU A 499 17.48 -27.67 0.70
CA LEU A 499 17.34 -28.96 0.01
C LEU A 499 18.33 -30.04 0.52
N LEU A 500 18.59 -30.06 1.83
CA LEU A 500 19.57 -30.95 2.45
C LEU A 500 18.99 -32.36 2.69
N PRO A 501 19.76 -33.43 2.41
CA PRO A 501 19.43 -34.77 2.88
C PRO A 501 19.36 -34.84 4.42
N PRO A 502 18.57 -35.77 5.00
CA PRO A 502 18.52 -35.96 6.44
C PRO A 502 19.91 -36.23 7.04
N GLY A 503 20.28 -35.47 8.07
CA GLY A 503 21.56 -35.63 8.78
C GLY A 503 22.81 -35.14 8.06
N GLN A 504 22.71 -34.64 6.82
CA GLN A 504 23.86 -34.12 6.08
C GLN A 504 23.91 -32.59 6.06
N VAL A 505 25.12 -32.04 6.25
CA VAL A 505 25.41 -30.61 6.11
C VAL A 505 26.60 -30.46 5.16
N PRO A 506 26.52 -29.61 4.11
CA PRO A 506 27.63 -29.44 3.17
C PRO A 506 28.84 -28.79 3.85
N ALA A 507 30.07 -29.16 3.45
CA ALA A 507 31.31 -28.65 4.05
C ALA A 507 31.51 -27.12 4.00
N TRP A 508 30.74 -26.40 3.17
CA TRP A 508 30.74 -24.93 3.11
C TRP A 508 29.81 -24.28 4.15
N LEU A 509 29.01 -25.05 4.89
CA LEU A 509 28.05 -24.59 5.89
C LEU A 509 28.35 -25.21 7.26
N SER A 510 28.61 -24.37 8.26
CA SER A 510 28.54 -24.79 9.67
C SER A 510 27.17 -24.45 10.25
N ILE A 511 26.48 -25.44 10.80
CA ILE A 511 25.26 -25.24 11.59
C ILE A 511 25.64 -25.40 13.06
N ILE A 512 25.36 -24.39 13.88
CA ILE A 512 25.66 -24.39 15.31
C ILE A 512 24.36 -24.23 16.09
N GLU A 513 24.14 -25.12 17.06
CA GLU A 513 22.97 -25.13 17.93
C GLU A 513 23.29 -24.33 19.19
N VAL A 514 22.51 -23.30 19.46
CA VAL A 514 22.82 -22.26 20.45
C VAL A 514 21.68 -22.18 21.48
N PRO A 515 21.81 -22.83 22.65
CA PRO A 515 20.78 -22.82 23.67
C PRO A 515 20.73 -21.47 24.42
N ILE A 516 19.54 -20.89 24.52
CA ILE A 516 19.23 -19.71 25.32
C ILE A 516 19.07 -20.18 26.78
N THR A 517 20.18 -20.21 27.52
CA THR A 517 20.22 -20.60 28.94
C THR A 517 19.66 -19.49 29.85
N ASP A 518 19.86 -18.22 29.49
CA ASP A 518 19.32 -17.07 30.22
C ASP A 518 17.93 -16.67 29.68
N PRO A 519 16.84 -16.88 30.45
CA PRO A 519 15.50 -16.50 30.02
C PRO A 519 15.29 -14.98 29.90
N THR A 520 16.13 -14.15 30.55
CA THR A 520 16.00 -12.69 30.52
C THR A 520 16.37 -12.10 29.16
N LEU A 521 17.14 -12.82 28.34
CA LEU A 521 17.39 -12.45 26.93
C LEU A 521 16.09 -12.34 26.14
N LEU A 522 15.14 -13.24 26.37
CA LEU A 522 13.83 -13.24 25.70
C LEU A 522 12.78 -12.36 26.37
N ALA A 523 13.03 -11.86 27.59
CA ALA A 523 12.10 -11.00 28.31
C ALA A 523 11.90 -9.67 27.57
N GLU A 524 10.64 -9.22 27.53
CA GLU A 524 10.20 -7.92 27.01
C GLU A 524 10.91 -6.75 27.73
N TYR A 525 10.76 -5.53 27.22
CA TYR A 525 11.12 -4.36 28.04
C TYR A 525 10.12 -4.17 29.19
N ASP A 526 10.61 -3.73 30.33
CA ASP A 526 9.80 -3.35 31.49
C ASP A 526 8.90 -2.17 31.13
N LYS A 527 7.67 -2.18 31.66
CA LYS A 527 6.69 -1.12 31.41
C LYS A 527 7.25 0.22 31.91
N TYR A 528 7.06 1.29 31.15
CA TYR A 528 7.34 2.64 31.66
C TYR A 528 6.33 3.02 32.74
N ASP A 529 6.85 3.38 33.90
CA ASP A 529 6.12 3.93 35.04
C ASP A 529 6.70 5.32 35.35
N PRO A 530 5.91 6.42 35.27
CA PRO A 530 6.40 7.77 35.52
C PRO A 530 6.76 8.02 36.99
N ASP A 531 6.19 7.28 37.93
CA ASP A 531 6.41 7.46 39.37
C ASP A 531 7.70 6.76 39.82
N LEU A 532 8.12 5.72 39.09
CA LEU A 532 9.33 4.94 39.37
C LEU A 532 10.56 5.35 38.54
N HIS A 533 10.40 6.12 37.45
CA HIS A 533 11.47 6.37 36.48
C HIS A 533 11.62 7.84 36.07
N ALA A 534 12.74 8.45 36.48
CA ALA A 534 13.12 9.79 36.02
C ALA A 534 13.53 9.80 34.53
N GLY A 535 12.84 10.65 33.75
CA GLY A 535 13.08 10.89 32.32
C GLY A 535 11.80 10.85 31.50
N THR A 536 11.92 10.67 30.19
CA THR A 536 10.76 10.43 29.31
C THR A 536 10.57 8.94 29.00
N LYS A 537 9.34 8.55 28.65
CA LYS A 537 9.01 7.20 28.16
C LYS A 537 9.95 6.72 27.03
N GLN A 538 10.37 7.62 26.15
CA GLN A 538 11.33 7.34 25.07
C GLN A 538 12.73 7.05 25.61
N GLN A 539 13.22 7.84 26.57
CA GLN A 539 14.53 7.62 27.21
C GLN A 539 14.58 6.29 27.97
N HIS A 540 13.49 5.91 28.65
CA HIS A 540 13.36 4.60 29.31
C HIS A 540 13.57 3.43 28.35
N TYR A 541 12.79 3.37 27.27
CA TYR A 541 12.91 2.28 26.30
C TYR A 541 14.22 2.34 25.51
N ALA A 542 14.80 3.52 25.27
CA ALA A 542 16.13 3.63 24.67
C ALA A 542 17.24 3.05 25.57
N ARG A 543 17.18 3.27 26.89
CA ARG A 543 18.10 2.63 27.86
C ARG A 543 17.93 1.12 27.84
N GLN A 544 16.70 0.63 27.95
CA GLN A 544 16.42 -0.81 27.93
C GLN A 544 16.82 -1.50 26.61
N HIS A 545 16.58 -0.86 25.46
CA HIS A 545 17.05 -1.33 24.17
C HIS A 545 18.57 -1.51 24.17
N ASN A 546 19.33 -0.52 24.68
CA ASN A 546 20.79 -0.60 24.73
C ASN A 546 21.30 -1.72 25.65
N VAL A 547 20.70 -1.89 26.83
CA VAL A 547 21.02 -2.99 27.76
C VAL A 547 20.73 -4.35 27.11
N LYS A 548 19.52 -4.53 26.56
CA LYS A 548 19.09 -5.77 25.90
C LYS A 548 19.96 -6.08 24.68
N ARG A 549 20.28 -5.07 23.85
CA ARG A 549 21.20 -5.19 22.70
C ARG A 549 22.57 -5.67 23.15
N GLN A 550 23.11 -5.12 24.24
CA GLN A 550 24.43 -5.51 24.74
C GLN A 550 24.45 -6.94 25.29
N ALA A 551 23.40 -7.33 26.04
CA ALA A 551 23.24 -8.72 26.51
C ALA A 551 23.18 -9.71 25.33
N TRP A 552 22.36 -9.44 24.32
CA TRP A 552 22.29 -10.25 23.10
C TRP A 552 23.60 -10.26 22.31
N LYS A 553 24.33 -9.15 22.26
CA LYS A 553 25.64 -9.08 21.60
C LYS A 553 26.64 -10.00 22.30
N ILE A 554 26.77 -9.89 23.63
CA ILE A 554 27.68 -10.73 24.43
C ILE A 554 27.33 -12.21 24.26
N PHE A 555 26.06 -12.57 24.37
CA PHE A 555 25.58 -13.93 24.20
C PHE A 555 25.92 -14.50 22.81
N LEU A 556 25.60 -13.79 21.73
CA LEU A 556 25.87 -14.27 20.36
C LEU A 556 27.36 -14.27 20.01
N GLN A 557 28.15 -13.35 20.57
CA GLN A 557 29.58 -13.22 20.27
C GLN A 557 30.38 -14.48 20.63
N ALA A 558 29.94 -15.26 21.63
CA ALA A 558 30.58 -16.52 22.01
C ALA A 558 30.49 -17.63 20.93
N TYR A 559 29.54 -17.51 19.99
CA TYR A 559 29.27 -18.50 18.94
C TYR A 559 29.66 -18.03 17.53
N VAL A 560 29.93 -16.73 17.36
CA VAL A 560 30.32 -16.15 16.07
C VAL A 560 31.79 -16.46 15.78
N GLN A 561 32.07 -17.15 14.68
CA GLN A 561 33.43 -17.45 14.25
C GLN A 561 33.97 -16.33 13.37
N GLU A 562 35.07 -15.70 13.78
CA GLU A 562 35.66 -14.58 13.03
C GLU A 562 36.11 -14.98 11.61
N SER A 563 36.57 -16.23 11.44
CA SER A 563 36.97 -16.82 10.16
C SER A 563 35.82 -17.06 9.17
N GLN A 564 34.56 -16.97 9.59
CA GLN A 564 33.38 -17.17 8.74
C GLN A 564 32.86 -15.82 8.21
N PRO A 565 32.90 -15.55 6.90
CA PRO A 565 32.54 -14.25 6.32
C PRO A 565 31.03 -14.04 6.10
N ALA A 566 30.24 -15.10 5.98
CA ALA A 566 28.78 -15.01 5.88
C ALA A 566 28.11 -15.67 7.09
N ARG A 567 27.27 -14.91 7.82
CA ARG A 567 26.72 -15.35 9.10
C ARG A 567 25.22 -15.13 9.17
N PHE A 568 24.50 -16.18 9.56
CA PHE A 568 23.06 -16.23 9.64
C PHE A 568 22.62 -16.68 11.03
N ALA A 569 21.51 -16.15 11.56
CA ALA A 569 20.94 -16.58 12.83
C ALA A 569 19.41 -16.76 12.74
N PHE A 570 18.95 -17.97 13.00
CA PHE A 570 17.53 -18.30 13.13
C PHE A 570 17.18 -18.32 14.61
N ILE A 571 16.40 -17.34 15.09
CA ILE A 571 16.28 -17.02 16.51
C ILE A 571 14.86 -17.26 17.02
N GLU A 572 14.71 -18.06 18.08
CA GLU A 572 13.44 -18.24 18.77
C GLU A 572 12.98 -16.94 19.46
N GLY A 573 11.68 -16.66 19.36
CA GLY A 573 10.99 -15.60 20.07
C GLY A 573 9.85 -16.16 20.92
N LEU A 574 9.30 -15.31 21.78
CA LEU A 574 8.16 -15.65 22.64
C LEU A 574 6.96 -16.18 21.82
N LYS A 575 6.16 -17.04 22.46
CA LYS A 575 4.96 -17.66 21.87
C LYS A 575 3.90 -16.64 21.43
N LYS A 576 3.80 -15.53 22.16
CA LYS A 576 2.93 -14.39 21.88
C LYS A 576 3.80 -13.14 21.75
N ASP A 577 3.49 -12.29 20.80
CA ASP A 577 4.10 -10.96 20.70
C ASP A 577 3.60 -10.08 21.86
N CYS A 578 4.43 -9.15 22.34
CA CYS A 578 4.01 -8.21 23.36
C CYS A 578 2.81 -7.39 22.87
N SER A 579 1.83 -7.16 23.75
CA SER A 579 0.64 -6.33 23.45
C SER A 579 0.96 -4.85 23.22
N GLU A 580 2.13 -4.38 23.64
CA GLU A 580 2.63 -3.02 23.37
C GLU A 580 3.86 -3.11 22.48
N GLU A 581 3.78 -2.62 21.24
CA GLU A 581 4.88 -2.66 20.26
C GLU A 581 6.19 -2.07 20.80
N VAL A 582 6.10 -0.97 21.57
CA VAL A 582 7.25 -0.29 22.18
C VAL A 582 8.04 -1.17 23.17
N ARG A 583 7.45 -2.27 23.67
CA ARG A 583 8.11 -3.23 24.58
C ARG A 583 8.79 -4.40 23.86
N HIS A 584 8.78 -4.42 22.52
CA HIS A 584 9.38 -5.49 21.71
C HIS A 584 10.91 -5.41 21.65
N ILE A 585 11.58 -6.48 22.04
CA ILE A 585 13.03 -6.62 21.90
C ILE A 585 13.53 -6.81 20.45
N LYS A 586 12.65 -6.74 19.44
CA LYS A 586 13.00 -7.03 18.03
C LYS A 586 14.16 -6.15 17.55
N GLY A 587 14.10 -4.85 17.84
CA GLY A 587 15.16 -3.89 17.51
C GLY A 587 16.49 -4.24 18.15
N ALA A 588 16.49 -4.51 19.46
CA ALA A 588 17.71 -4.84 20.21
C ALA A 588 18.38 -6.11 19.70
N VAL A 589 17.61 -7.17 19.42
CA VAL A 589 18.13 -8.43 18.84
C VAL A 589 18.68 -8.19 17.44
N ARG A 590 17.96 -7.46 16.58
CA ARG A 590 18.39 -7.13 15.20
C ARG A 590 19.67 -6.29 15.20
N ALA A 591 19.77 -5.30 16.10
CA ALA A 591 20.95 -4.46 16.29
C ALA A 591 22.16 -5.25 16.83
N ALA A 592 21.95 -6.20 17.74
CA ALA A 592 23.00 -7.09 18.24
C ALA A 592 23.55 -7.99 17.12
N CYS A 593 22.67 -8.60 16.32
CA CYS A 593 23.07 -9.41 15.16
C CYS A 593 23.87 -8.57 14.14
N ALA A 594 23.36 -7.39 13.76
CA ALA A 594 24.03 -6.48 12.83
C ALA A 594 25.42 -6.07 13.33
N SER A 595 25.57 -5.80 14.63
CA SER A 595 26.86 -5.47 15.27
C SER A 595 27.91 -6.57 15.18
N LEU A 596 27.51 -7.82 14.90
CA LEU A 596 28.38 -8.99 14.75
C LEU A 596 28.51 -9.46 13.28
N GLY A 597 27.93 -8.70 12.33
CA GLY A 597 27.89 -9.07 10.92
C GLY A 597 26.90 -10.19 10.59
N VAL A 598 25.92 -10.44 11.47
CA VAL A 598 24.98 -11.57 11.36
C VAL A 598 23.64 -11.11 10.79
N ALA A 599 23.23 -11.70 9.66
CA ALA A 599 21.88 -11.58 9.15
C ALA A 599 20.96 -12.49 9.96
N SER A 600 19.77 -12.04 10.35
CA SER A 600 18.92 -12.82 11.27
C SER A 600 17.46 -12.91 10.85
N GLN A 601 16.75 -13.89 11.40
CA GLN A 601 15.31 -13.96 11.33
C GLN A 601 14.72 -14.59 12.60
N ARG A 602 13.58 -14.06 13.05
CA ARG A 602 12.90 -14.54 14.27
C ARG A 602 11.77 -15.51 13.94
N LEU A 603 11.65 -16.57 14.73
CA LEU A 603 10.56 -17.53 14.72
C LEU A 603 9.85 -17.52 16.07
N ARG A 604 8.53 -17.33 16.12
CA ARG A 604 7.77 -17.58 17.36
C ARG A 604 7.89 -19.05 17.75
N ARG A 605 8.02 -19.33 19.06
CA ARG A 605 8.01 -20.69 19.64
C ARG A 605 7.04 -21.63 18.93
N ALA A 606 7.48 -22.85 18.66
CA ALA A 606 6.70 -23.87 17.97
C ALA A 606 5.48 -24.33 18.81
N ASP A 607 4.35 -24.55 18.13
CA ASP A 607 3.12 -25.10 18.70
C ASP A 607 2.75 -26.40 17.98
N PHE A 608 2.46 -27.44 18.75
CA PHE A 608 1.95 -28.73 18.25
C PHE A 608 0.49 -28.63 17.77
N GLY A 609 0.07 -29.59 16.95
CA GLY A 609 -1.30 -29.79 16.51
C GLY A 609 -2.18 -30.44 17.59
N LYS A 610 -3.45 -30.70 17.24
CA LYS A 610 -4.40 -31.38 18.14
C LYS A 610 -4.00 -32.83 18.46
N ASP A 611 -3.09 -33.41 17.67
CA ASP A 611 -2.52 -34.74 17.83
C ASP A 611 -1.36 -34.80 18.84
N GLY A 612 -0.84 -33.65 19.30
CA GLY A 612 0.31 -33.54 20.21
C GLY A 612 1.66 -33.96 19.60
N ALA A 613 1.66 -34.75 18.52
CA ALA A 613 2.85 -35.34 17.89
C ALA A 613 3.38 -34.54 16.70
N SER A 614 2.53 -33.83 15.94
CA SER A 614 2.97 -33.04 14.78
C SER A 614 2.92 -31.54 15.06
N PHE A 615 3.73 -30.74 14.35
CA PHE A 615 3.62 -29.28 14.44
C PHE A 615 2.34 -28.79 13.76
N SER A 616 1.65 -27.84 14.40
CA SER A 616 0.48 -27.20 13.81
C SER A 616 0.80 -26.59 12.43
N PHE A 617 -0.18 -26.62 11.51
CA PHE A 617 0.00 -26.05 10.16
C PHE A 617 0.49 -24.59 10.20
N GLY A 618 -0.01 -23.80 11.15
CA GLY A 618 0.44 -22.43 11.39
C GLY A 618 1.91 -22.33 11.83
N ALA A 619 2.38 -23.22 12.71
CA ALA A 619 3.80 -23.27 13.09
C ALA A 619 4.68 -23.72 11.91
N GLN A 620 4.27 -24.75 11.16
CA GLN A 620 5.01 -25.21 9.97
C GLN A 620 5.13 -24.12 8.90
N SER A 621 4.04 -23.41 8.62
CA SER A 621 3.99 -22.32 7.63
C SER A 621 4.85 -21.12 8.05
N ARG A 622 4.76 -20.68 9.33
CA ARG A 622 5.63 -19.61 9.87
C ARG A 622 7.11 -20.01 9.87
N GLY A 623 7.42 -21.25 10.26
CA GLY A 623 8.78 -21.79 10.24
C GLY A 623 9.37 -21.85 8.84
N ALA A 624 8.60 -22.34 7.86
CA ALA A 624 8.99 -22.36 6.46
C ALA A 624 9.27 -20.94 5.95
N ASN A 625 8.32 -20.02 6.09
CA ASN A 625 8.46 -18.65 5.64
C ASN A 625 9.71 -17.98 6.25
N ALA A 626 9.96 -18.15 7.55
CA ALA A 626 11.13 -17.57 8.21
C ALA A 626 12.46 -18.21 7.76
N ALA A 627 12.49 -19.51 7.46
CA ALA A 627 13.67 -20.18 6.92
C ALA A 627 13.96 -19.76 5.47
N PHE A 628 12.96 -19.70 4.60
CA PHE A 628 13.11 -19.22 3.21
C PHE A 628 13.49 -17.73 3.16
N ASP A 629 12.96 -16.94 4.08
CA ASP A 629 13.34 -15.54 4.25
C ASP A 629 14.83 -15.41 4.58
N LEU A 630 15.32 -16.11 5.61
CA LEU A 630 16.71 -16.06 6.06
C LEU A 630 17.71 -16.68 5.07
N LEU A 631 17.35 -17.80 4.43
CA LEU A 631 18.30 -18.64 3.70
C LEU A 631 18.18 -18.53 2.17
N VAL A 632 17.12 -17.91 1.65
CA VAL A 632 16.94 -17.70 0.20
C VAL A 632 16.77 -16.23 -0.15
N ARG A 633 15.89 -15.48 0.54
CA ARG A 633 15.70 -14.05 0.27
C ARG A 633 16.86 -13.18 0.78
N GLN A 634 17.24 -13.30 2.05
CA GLN A 634 18.30 -12.46 2.65
C GLN A 634 19.70 -12.65 1.99
N PRO A 635 20.06 -13.79 1.39
CA PRO A 635 21.25 -13.92 0.55
C PRO A 635 21.04 -13.56 -0.94
N GLY A 636 19.79 -13.35 -1.38
CA GLY A 636 19.45 -13.01 -2.78
C GLY A 636 19.45 -14.19 -3.76
N VAL A 637 19.32 -15.43 -3.27
CA VAL A 637 19.50 -16.66 -4.07
C VAL A 637 18.32 -16.94 -4.99
N LEU A 638 18.62 -17.26 -6.25
CA LEU A 638 17.69 -17.76 -7.26
C LEU A 638 17.98 -19.24 -7.58
N GLY A 639 16.94 -19.99 -7.97
CA GLY A 639 17.08 -21.39 -8.36
C GLY A 639 17.83 -21.66 -9.67
N GLY A 640 18.32 -20.62 -10.35
CA GLY A 640 19.11 -20.68 -11.58
C GLY A 640 19.49 -19.29 -12.09
N PRO A 641 20.24 -19.18 -13.20
CA PRO A 641 20.72 -17.90 -13.71
C PRO A 641 19.58 -17.11 -14.37
N PRO A 642 19.45 -15.79 -14.09
CA PRO A 642 18.51 -14.91 -14.77
C PRO A 642 18.66 -14.85 -16.29
N SER A 643 19.86 -15.09 -16.86
CA SER A 643 20.04 -15.07 -18.32
C SER A 643 19.10 -16.01 -19.08
N ALA A 644 18.73 -17.15 -18.47
CA ALA A 644 17.76 -18.08 -19.04
C ALA A 644 16.34 -17.49 -19.11
N LEU A 645 15.96 -16.66 -18.13
CA LEU A 645 14.71 -15.89 -18.12
C LEU A 645 14.77 -14.74 -19.15
N TYR A 646 15.92 -14.07 -19.29
CA TYR A 646 16.10 -12.99 -20.26
C TYR A 646 16.03 -13.50 -21.71
N LYS A 647 16.64 -14.66 -21.99
CA LYS A 647 16.49 -15.37 -23.28
C LYS A 647 15.04 -15.80 -23.52
N HIS A 648 14.35 -16.32 -22.50
CA HIS A 648 12.92 -16.66 -22.62
C HIS A 648 12.05 -15.42 -22.87
N ALA A 649 12.43 -14.23 -22.38
CA ALA A 649 11.76 -12.98 -22.69
C ALA A 649 11.99 -12.47 -24.13
N ALA A 650 12.75 -13.20 -24.95
CA ALA A 650 13.19 -12.86 -26.31
C ALA A 650 14.25 -11.75 -26.40
N LEU A 651 15.05 -11.52 -25.34
CA LEU A 651 16.25 -10.70 -25.44
C LEU A 651 17.39 -11.48 -26.16
N PRO A 652 18.15 -10.86 -27.09
CA PRO A 652 19.27 -11.51 -27.79
C PRO A 652 20.28 -12.13 -26.82
N ALA A 653 20.80 -13.32 -27.14
CA ALA A 653 21.61 -14.13 -26.22
C ALA A 653 22.84 -13.38 -25.66
N LEU A 654 23.56 -12.63 -26.50
CA LEU A 654 24.72 -11.84 -26.12
C LEU A 654 24.40 -10.78 -25.05
N LEU A 655 23.26 -10.10 -25.18
CA LEU A 655 22.78 -9.15 -24.16
C LEU A 655 22.28 -9.92 -22.92
N ALA A 656 21.50 -10.97 -23.12
CA ALA A 656 20.91 -11.76 -22.05
C ALA A 656 21.93 -12.44 -21.11
N ASP A 657 23.08 -12.88 -21.62
CA ASP A 657 24.14 -13.47 -20.78
C ASP A 657 25.01 -12.43 -20.05
N ASN A 658 24.91 -11.14 -20.42
CA ASN A 658 25.70 -10.06 -19.83
C ASN A 658 24.85 -8.98 -19.12
N LEU A 659 23.52 -9.08 -19.16
CA LEU A 659 22.60 -8.08 -18.63
C LEU A 659 22.68 -7.97 -17.09
N ASP A 660 22.92 -6.75 -16.62
CA ASP A 660 22.69 -6.36 -15.22
C ASP A 660 21.33 -5.64 -15.11
N VAL A 661 20.47 -6.07 -14.18
CA VAL A 661 19.18 -5.41 -13.89
C VAL A 661 19.26 -4.70 -12.55
N ILE A 662 19.24 -3.37 -12.56
CA ILE A 662 19.39 -2.52 -11.38
C ILE A 662 18.03 -1.93 -10.97
N ALA A 663 17.64 -2.09 -9.71
CA ALA A 663 16.46 -1.45 -9.14
C ALA A 663 16.84 -0.32 -8.18
N LEU A 664 16.32 0.89 -8.43
CA LEU A 664 16.36 2.03 -7.51
C LEU A 664 15.09 2.05 -6.64
N TYR A 665 15.26 1.83 -5.33
CA TYR A 665 14.16 1.87 -4.37
C TYR A 665 14.35 2.98 -3.35
N ARG A 666 13.26 3.70 -3.04
CA ARG A 666 13.19 4.77 -2.04
C ARG A 666 12.17 4.38 -0.97
N ARG A 667 12.50 4.64 0.29
CA ARG A 667 11.62 4.44 1.44
C ARG A 667 11.51 5.73 2.25
N GLU A 668 10.28 6.19 2.45
CA GLU A 668 9.93 7.29 3.36
C GLU A 668 8.99 6.75 4.45
N VAL A 669 9.31 7.02 5.71
CA VAL A 669 8.55 6.64 6.92
C VAL A 669 8.70 7.79 7.94
N GLN A 670 7.63 8.09 8.70
CA GLN A 670 7.64 9.20 9.67
C GLN A 670 8.00 8.77 11.10
N ASP A 671 7.70 7.52 11.47
CA ASP A 671 7.98 6.95 12.78
C ASP A 671 8.46 5.49 12.59
N PRO A 672 9.76 5.19 12.74
CA PRO A 672 10.85 6.16 12.89
C PRO A 672 11.03 7.04 11.63
N GLU A 673 11.46 8.29 11.80
CA GLU A 673 11.67 9.22 10.66
C GLU A 673 12.86 8.75 9.80
N VAL A 674 12.55 8.24 8.61
CA VAL A 674 13.52 7.72 7.64
C VAL A 674 13.13 8.18 6.24
N HIS A 675 14.11 8.63 5.48
CA HIS A 675 13.96 9.00 4.07
C HIS A 675 15.23 8.53 3.34
N TYR A 676 15.23 7.28 2.89
CA TYR A 676 16.43 6.59 2.43
C TYR A 676 16.22 5.90 1.09
N ALA A 677 17.31 5.60 0.38
CA ALA A 677 17.27 4.86 -0.87
C ALA A 677 18.42 3.86 -0.96
N VAL A 678 18.24 2.82 -1.78
CA VAL A 678 19.27 1.84 -2.13
C VAL A 678 19.14 1.45 -3.61
N ALA A 679 20.23 1.02 -4.22
CA ALA A 679 20.21 0.38 -5.52
C ALA A 679 20.57 -1.10 -5.36
N VAL A 680 19.83 -1.99 -6.02
CA VAL A 680 20.08 -3.45 -6.01
C VAL A 680 20.27 -3.94 -7.43
N ARG A 681 21.40 -4.55 -7.71
CA ARG A 681 21.78 -5.09 -9.02
C ARG A 681 21.67 -6.60 -9.02
N LEU A 682 20.85 -7.15 -9.91
CA LEU A 682 20.81 -8.57 -10.24
C LEU A 682 21.61 -8.80 -11.52
N ARG A 683 22.69 -9.58 -11.45
CA ARG A 683 23.50 -9.95 -12.62
C ARG A 683 22.86 -11.12 -13.38
N ALA A 684 23.10 -11.20 -14.69
CA ALA A 684 22.72 -12.34 -15.55
C ALA A 684 23.16 -13.72 -14.99
N THR A 685 24.23 -13.75 -14.20
CA THR A 685 24.79 -14.93 -13.52
C THR A 685 23.96 -15.42 -12.31
N GLY A 686 23.13 -14.56 -11.73
CA GLY A 686 22.34 -14.81 -10.50
C GLY A 686 22.91 -14.18 -9.24
N GLU A 687 24.08 -13.53 -9.31
CA GLU A 687 24.63 -12.75 -8.21
C GLU A 687 23.82 -11.47 -7.96
N VAL A 688 23.67 -11.08 -6.70
CA VAL A 688 22.99 -9.84 -6.31
C VAL A 688 23.96 -8.95 -5.54
N ASP A 689 24.09 -7.69 -5.98
CA ASP A 689 24.85 -6.65 -5.29
C ASP A 689 23.94 -5.50 -4.82
N VAL A 690 24.40 -4.73 -3.83
CA VAL A 690 23.77 -3.51 -3.31
C VAL A 690 24.74 -2.35 -3.38
N LEU A 691 24.23 -1.16 -3.73
CA LEU A 691 24.91 0.11 -3.53
C LEU A 691 24.12 0.97 -2.54
N PHE A 692 24.82 1.51 -1.54
CA PHE A 692 24.27 2.48 -0.60
C PHE A 692 24.63 3.91 -1.04
N PRO A 693 23.78 4.91 -0.76
CA PRO A 693 23.96 6.30 -1.20
C PRO A 693 25.19 7.02 -0.62
N HIS A 694 25.87 6.42 0.36
CA HIS A 694 27.08 6.92 0.98
C HIS A 694 28.32 6.06 0.67
N GLU A 695 28.22 5.16 -0.33
CA GLU A 695 29.28 4.23 -0.72
C GLU A 695 29.40 4.18 -2.25
N GLU A 696 30.63 4.07 -2.77
CA GLU A 696 30.89 3.99 -4.21
C GLU A 696 30.98 2.53 -4.73
N VAL A 697 31.00 1.55 -3.82
CA VAL A 697 31.33 0.16 -4.12
C VAL A 697 30.11 -0.76 -3.99
N TRP A 698 29.82 -1.48 -5.07
CA TRP A 698 28.82 -2.55 -5.10
C TRP A 698 29.25 -3.77 -4.25
N GLN A 699 28.47 -4.09 -3.23
CA GLN A 699 28.75 -5.17 -2.28
C GLN A 699 27.73 -6.31 -2.37
N PRO A 700 28.08 -7.55 -2.00
CA PRO A 700 27.16 -8.67 -2.16
C PRO A 700 25.96 -8.53 -1.22
N TYR A 701 24.77 -8.89 -1.71
CA TYR A 701 23.51 -8.70 -1.00
C TYR A 701 23.47 -9.39 0.37
N ALA A 702 24.07 -10.57 0.49
CA ALA A 702 24.17 -11.33 1.75
C ALA A 702 24.84 -10.54 2.91
N SER A 703 25.77 -9.62 2.61
CA SER A 703 26.40 -8.75 3.62
C SER A 703 25.71 -7.40 3.81
N ALA A 704 24.83 -6.99 2.88
CA ALA A 704 24.23 -5.66 2.87
C ALA A 704 23.28 -5.43 4.06
N GLY A 705 22.54 -6.46 4.49
CA GLY A 705 21.63 -6.38 5.65
C GLY A 705 22.35 -5.98 6.94
N PRO A 706 23.32 -6.77 7.42
CA PRO A 706 24.10 -6.43 8.63
C PRO A 706 24.77 -5.06 8.54
N ARG A 707 25.31 -4.68 7.37
CA ARG A 707 25.94 -3.37 7.16
C ARG A 707 24.94 -2.21 7.26
N LEU A 708 23.76 -2.34 6.65
CA LEU A 708 22.67 -1.37 6.83
C LEU A 708 22.28 -1.28 8.31
N GLY A 709 22.21 -2.41 9.01
CA GLY A 709 21.94 -2.41 10.44
C GLY A 709 23.00 -1.71 11.29
N GLN A 710 24.28 -1.84 10.95
CA GLN A 710 25.38 -1.10 11.58
C GLN A 710 25.29 0.40 11.29
N PHE A 711 24.94 0.78 10.06
CA PHE A 711 24.70 2.17 9.68
C PHE A 711 23.55 2.78 10.51
N LEU A 712 22.37 2.15 10.53
CA LEU A 712 21.22 2.63 11.31
C LEU A 712 21.52 2.67 12.81
N LEU A 713 22.32 1.72 13.33
CA LEU A 713 22.72 1.71 14.74
C LEU A 713 23.61 2.90 15.12
N LYS A 714 24.52 3.33 14.24
CA LYS A 714 25.33 4.56 14.43
C LYS A 714 24.47 5.83 14.43
N GLN A 715 23.35 5.81 13.71
CA GLN A 715 22.43 6.94 13.54
C GLN A 715 21.37 7.03 14.64
N ARG A 716 21.19 5.98 15.45
CA ARG A 716 20.23 5.95 16.58
C ARG A 716 20.61 6.99 17.64
N GLY A 717 19.80 8.05 17.75
CA GLY A 717 19.98 9.11 18.74
C GLY A 717 20.86 10.28 18.30
N VAL A 718 21.38 10.27 17.05
CA VAL A 718 22.10 11.42 16.49
C VAL A 718 21.10 12.53 16.15
N PRO A 719 21.28 13.79 16.62
CA PRO A 719 20.41 14.90 16.25
C PRO A 719 20.49 15.20 14.74
N ALA A 720 19.36 15.51 14.12
CA ALA A 720 19.22 15.66 12.67
C ALA A 720 19.96 16.88 12.03
N PHE A 721 20.84 17.56 12.78
CA PHE A 721 21.53 18.78 12.37
C PHE A 721 23.04 18.61 12.14
N GLN A 722 23.62 17.42 12.39
CA GLN A 722 24.99 17.12 11.97
C GLN A 722 25.02 16.83 10.46
N LYS A 723 25.19 17.91 9.66
CA LYS A 723 25.14 17.85 8.19
C LYS A 723 26.27 17.03 7.55
N ASP A 724 27.38 16.84 8.24
CA ASP A 724 28.60 16.28 7.67
C ASP A 724 28.72 14.75 7.86
N GLN A 725 27.67 14.08 8.36
CA GLN A 725 27.62 12.62 8.50
C GLN A 725 26.54 11.98 7.61
N PRO A 726 26.80 10.80 7.02
CA PRO A 726 25.80 10.08 6.24
C PRO A 726 24.52 9.80 7.05
N SER A 727 23.36 10.19 6.52
CA SER A 727 22.09 10.20 7.25
C SER A 727 21.05 9.25 6.65
N PRO A 728 20.19 8.60 7.46
CA PRO A 728 19.04 7.84 6.96
C PRO A 728 17.87 8.77 6.54
N LYS A 729 18.06 10.09 6.60
CA LYS A 729 17.08 11.14 6.26
C LYS A 729 17.59 12.00 5.10
N LEU A 730 17.86 11.37 3.96
CA LEU A 730 18.37 12.02 2.76
C LEU A 730 17.42 13.12 2.28
N SER A 731 17.99 14.26 1.91
CA SER A 731 17.30 15.34 1.26
C SER A 731 16.97 15.00 -0.21
N PRO A 732 16.00 15.72 -0.83
CA PRO A 732 15.69 15.51 -2.25
C PRO A 732 16.89 15.67 -3.21
N PRO A 733 17.82 16.63 -3.01
CA PRO A 733 19.05 16.70 -3.78
C PRO A 733 19.97 15.48 -3.63
N GLU A 734 20.19 14.97 -2.42
CA GLU A 734 21.03 13.77 -2.19
C GLU A 734 20.45 12.53 -2.88
N LEU A 735 19.12 12.40 -2.89
CA LEU A 735 18.43 11.33 -3.63
C LEU A 735 18.58 11.51 -5.14
N ALA A 736 18.45 12.73 -5.64
CA ALA A 736 18.63 13.03 -7.07
C ALA A 736 20.08 12.73 -7.51
N GLN A 737 21.06 13.07 -6.67
CA GLN A 737 22.47 12.74 -6.88
C GLN A 737 22.72 11.22 -6.86
N PHE A 738 22.12 10.48 -5.93
CA PHE A 738 22.22 9.02 -5.89
C PHE A 738 21.59 8.36 -7.13
N ALA A 739 20.41 8.82 -7.57
CA ALA A 739 19.79 8.35 -8.80
C ALA A 739 20.68 8.64 -10.02
N ALA A 740 21.20 9.86 -10.15
CA ALA A 740 22.09 10.24 -11.25
C ALA A 740 23.39 9.39 -11.24
N HIS A 741 23.99 9.17 -10.07
CA HIS A 741 25.16 8.31 -9.90
C HIS A 741 24.89 6.86 -10.32
N VAL A 742 23.71 6.30 -10.01
CA VAL A 742 23.36 4.92 -10.39
C VAL A 742 22.97 4.80 -11.86
N VAL A 743 22.24 5.75 -12.42
CA VAL A 743 21.75 5.66 -13.81
C VAL A 743 22.83 6.06 -14.82
N ALA A 744 23.51 7.19 -14.59
CA ALA A 744 24.35 7.85 -15.59
C ALA A 744 25.86 7.62 -15.43
N VAL A 745 26.25 6.63 -14.60
CA VAL A 745 27.61 6.07 -14.57
C VAL A 745 27.90 5.29 -15.86
N SER A 746 29.17 5.26 -16.27
CA SER A 746 29.63 4.37 -17.34
C SER A 746 29.60 2.92 -16.88
N HIS A 747 28.46 2.25 -17.08
CA HIS A 747 28.30 0.82 -16.81
C HIS A 747 29.29 -0.01 -17.63
N GLU A 748 29.93 -1.00 -17.02
CA GLU A 748 30.82 -1.95 -17.72
C GLU A 748 30.06 -2.93 -18.61
N ARG A 749 28.80 -3.19 -18.27
CA ARG A 749 27.93 -4.22 -18.86
C ARG A 749 26.63 -3.61 -19.38
N PRO A 750 25.95 -4.26 -20.34
CA PRO A 750 24.58 -3.90 -20.70
C PRO A 750 23.69 -3.87 -19.45
N THR A 751 23.02 -2.74 -19.20
CA THR A 751 22.30 -2.48 -17.94
C THR A 751 20.86 -2.05 -18.20
N LEU A 752 19.92 -2.57 -17.41
CA LEU A 752 18.51 -2.17 -17.38
C LEU A 752 18.16 -1.60 -16.00
N VAL A 753 17.76 -0.32 -15.93
CA VAL A 753 17.45 0.36 -14.65
C VAL A 753 15.95 0.43 -14.40
N LEU A 754 15.49 0.17 -13.17
CA LEU A 754 14.09 0.16 -12.75
C LEU A 754 13.84 1.21 -11.67
N ILE A 755 12.76 1.98 -11.79
CA ILE A 755 12.45 3.06 -10.84
C ILE A 755 10.94 3.21 -10.57
N GLU A 756 10.55 3.26 -9.29
CA GLU A 756 9.15 3.46 -8.86
C GLU A 756 8.74 4.94 -8.97
N ALA A 757 7.91 5.30 -9.96
CA ALA A 757 7.65 6.69 -10.31
C ALA A 757 7.20 7.57 -9.14
N ASN A 758 6.26 7.08 -8.33
CA ASN A 758 5.65 7.83 -7.22
C ASN A 758 6.70 8.38 -6.25
N GLY A 759 7.63 7.52 -5.84
CA GLY A 759 8.70 7.86 -4.91
C GLY A 759 9.72 8.85 -5.47
N TRP A 760 9.93 8.90 -6.79
CA TRP A 760 11.05 9.63 -7.39
C TRP A 760 10.63 10.86 -8.22
N ARG A 761 9.37 10.98 -8.67
CA ARG A 761 8.90 12.12 -9.48
C ARG A 761 8.65 13.41 -8.69
N ASN A 762 8.42 13.30 -7.39
CA ASN A 762 8.08 14.40 -6.49
C ASN A 762 9.00 14.41 -5.27
N ALA A 763 9.36 15.59 -4.75
CA ALA A 763 9.70 15.73 -3.34
C ALA A 763 8.50 16.30 -2.59
N GLY A 764 8.33 15.95 -1.31
CA GLY A 764 7.14 16.32 -0.54
C GLY A 764 6.93 17.83 -0.29
N LYS A 765 7.89 18.69 -0.67
CA LYS A 765 7.91 20.14 -0.40
C LYS A 765 7.96 20.94 -1.72
N GLU A 766 7.31 22.09 -1.74
CA GLU A 766 7.27 23.00 -2.91
C GLU A 766 8.69 23.39 -3.37
N GLY A 767 8.91 23.44 -4.68
CA GLY A 767 10.18 23.84 -5.30
C GLY A 767 11.31 22.81 -5.25
N GLN A 768 11.13 21.67 -4.58
CA GLN A 768 12.09 20.56 -4.58
C GLN A 768 11.53 19.37 -5.36
N HIS A 769 12.30 18.82 -6.28
CA HIS A 769 11.97 17.63 -7.04
C HIS A 769 13.19 16.70 -7.07
N ILE A 770 12.96 15.39 -6.95
CA ILE A 770 14.05 14.40 -7.01
C ILE A 770 14.40 14.12 -8.48
N TRP A 771 13.42 13.70 -9.30
CA TRP A 771 13.61 13.52 -10.74
C TRP A 771 12.33 13.91 -11.54
N PRO A 772 12.18 15.20 -11.93
CA PRO A 772 10.97 15.73 -12.57
C PRO A 772 10.52 14.97 -13.83
N GLN A 773 11.48 14.51 -14.64
CA GLN A 773 11.25 13.78 -15.89
C GLN A 773 10.31 12.58 -15.75
N LEU A 774 10.26 11.95 -14.57
CA LEU A 774 9.40 10.79 -14.30
C LEU A 774 7.90 11.11 -14.27
N LYS A 775 7.51 12.38 -14.25
CA LYS A 775 6.12 12.83 -14.36
C LYS A 775 5.53 12.51 -15.73
N ASN A 776 4.22 12.33 -15.79
CA ASN A 776 3.50 12.04 -17.04
C ASN A 776 3.64 13.15 -18.09
N GLU A 777 3.75 14.41 -17.64
CA GLU A 777 3.83 15.64 -18.46
C GLU A 777 5.22 15.89 -19.08
N HIS A 778 6.21 15.05 -18.76
CA HIS A 778 7.59 15.20 -19.24
C HIS A 778 8.15 13.93 -19.85
N LEU A 779 7.72 12.74 -19.40
CA LEU A 779 8.37 11.47 -19.77
C LEU A 779 8.36 11.17 -21.27
N ALA A 780 7.28 11.49 -21.98
CA ALA A 780 7.18 11.22 -23.42
C ALA A 780 8.05 12.18 -24.23
N ASP A 781 7.98 13.48 -23.92
CA ASP A 781 8.71 14.54 -24.61
C ASP A 781 10.23 14.50 -24.34
N GLN A 782 10.61 14.03 -23.14
CA GLN A 782 12.00 13.88 -22.72
C GLN A 782 12.49 12.42 -22.78
N GLN A 783 11.90 11.58 -23.63
CA GLN A 783 12.32 10.17 -23.70
C GLN A 783 13.72 9.96 -24.31
N ASP A 784 14.25 10.96 -25.02
CA ASP A 784 15.55 10.89 -25.71
C ASP A 784 16.74 11.43 -24.91
N GLU A 785 16.49 12.07 -23.77
CA GLU A 785 17.51 12.50 -22.81
C GLU A 785 17.30 11.89 -21.43
N LEU A 786 18.34 11.75 -20.61
CA LEU A 786 18.22 11.63 -19.14
C LEU A 786 18.50 13.01 -18.54
N ASN A 787 17.47 13.66 -18.02
CA ASN A 787 17.58 15.04 -17.57
C ASN A 787 17.95 15.12 -16.08
N PHE A 788 19.24 15.34 -15.82
CA PHE A 788 19.81 15.59 -14.49
C PHE A 788 20.38 17.01 -14.37
N ARG A 789 19.92 17.97 -15.21
CA ARG A 789 20.42 19.36 -15.20
C ARG A 789 20.21 20.06 -13.84
N HIS A 790 19.20 19.65 -13.07
CA HIS A 790 18.91 20.15 -11.72
C HIS A 790 19.76 19.52 -10.61
N VAL A 791 20.59 18.52 -10.91
CA VAL A 791 21.38 17.77 -9.92
C VAL A 791 22.75 18.42 -9.74
N HIS A 792 23.02 18.87 -8.52
CA HIS A 792 24.31 19.46 -8.13
C HIS A 792 25.47 18.49 -8.40
N GLY A 793 26.58 18.99 -8.97
CA GLY A 793 27.75 18.19 -9.36
C GLY A 793 27.57 17.35 -10.63
N GLN A 794 26.36 17.23 -11.18
CA GLN A 794 26.10 16.59 -12.48
C GLN A 794 25.80 17.64 -13.56
N GLY A 795 24.83 18.53 -13.32
CA GLY A 795 24.58 19.74 -14.10
C GLY A 795 24.22 19.56 -15.59
N ARG A 796 24.05 18.33 -16.08
CA ARG A 796 23.82 18.03 -17.51
C ARG A 796 22.65 17.07 -17.75
N ALA A 797 22.21 17.02 -19.00
CA ALA A 797 21.42 15.90 -19.50
C ALA A 797 22.32 14.98 -20.36
N TYR A 798 21.88 13.73 -20.51
CA TYR A 798 22.58 12.71 -21.29
C TYR A 798 21.71 12.28 -22.47
N MET A 799 22.23 12.30 -23.69
CA MET A 799 21.53 11.78 -24.87
C MET A 799 21.69 10.26 -24.98
N ARG A 800 20.76 9.57 -25.66
CA ARG A 800 20.82 8.10 -25.90
C ARG A 800 22.12 7.64 -26.59
N THR A 801 22.83 8.54 -27.25
CA THR A 801 24.11 8.31 -27.95
C THR A 801 25.36 8.67 -27.13
N ASP A 802 25.23 9.20 -25.92
CA ASP A 802 26.38 9.65 -25.14
C ASP A 802 27.27 8.47 -24.68
N PRO A 803 28.60 8.55 -24.84
CA PRO A 803 29.51 7.46 -24.46
C PRO A 803 29.41 7.02 -22.99
N ALA A 804 29.01 7.94 -22.10
CA ALA A 804 28.82 7.68 -20.67
C ALA A 804 27.63 6.75 -20.36
N VAL A 805 26.67 6.63 -21.27
CA VAL A 805 25.46 5.81 -21.11
C VAL A 805 25.30 4.76 -22.23
N LYS A 806 26.33 4.54 -23.06
CA LYS A 806 26.34 3.56 -24.16
C LYS A 806 25.88 2.15 -23.77
N ASN A 807 26.12 1.76 -22.52
CA ASN A 807 25.79 0.44 -21.99
C ASN A 807 24.45 0.42 -21.22
N LEU A 808 23.77 1.56 -21.07
CA LEU A 808 22.43 1.64 -20.50
C LEU A 808 21.41 1.30 -21.59
N LEU A 809 20.81 0.11 -21.50
CA LEU A 809 19.86 -0.40 -22.48
C LEU A 809 18.49 0.29 -22.41
N ALA A 810 18.00 0.55 -21.19
CA ALA A 810 16.80 1.34 -20.93
C ALA A 810 16.68 1.74 -19.45
N VAL A 811 15.86 2.76 -19.19
CA VAL A 811 15.27 3.00 -17.87
C VAL A 811 13.78 2.65 -17.93
N VAL A 812 13.30 1.82 -17.01
CA VAL A 812 11.88 1.43 -16.94
C VAL A 812 11.23 2.06 -15.72
N ARG A 813 10.24 2.91 -15.99
CA ARG A 813 9.39 3.53 -14.98
C ARG A 813 8.31 2.54 -14.56
N LEU A 814 8.18 2.30 -13.26
CA LEU A 814 7.14 1.48 -12.65
C LEU A 814 6.05 2.36 -12.02
N ARG A 815 4.78 2.04 -12.24
CA ARG A 815 3.62 2.56 -11.49
C ARG A 815 2.78 1.42 -10.95
N LEU A 816 2.15 1.63 -9.80
CA LEU A 816 1.37 0.62 -9.07
C LEU A 816 0.41 1.28 -8.05
N ASN A 817 -0.34 0.46 -7.32
CA ASN A 817 -1.35 0.91 -6.35
C ASN A 817 -2.37 1.83 -7.02
N ASP A 818 -2.75 2.93 -6.35
CA ASP A 818 -3.76 3.88 -6.78
C ASP A 818 -3.33 4.68 -8.06
N GLU A 819 -2.05 4.60 -8.47
CA GLU A 819 -1.61 5.14 -9.77
C GLU A 819 -1.93 4.24 -10.98
N THR A 820 -2.48 3.04 -10.75
CA THR A 820 -2.80 2.05 -11.79
C THR A 820 -4.27 1.64 -11.74
N PRO A 821 -4.94 1.47 -12.90
CA PRO A 821 -6.33 1.05 -12.91
C PRO A 821 -6.48 -0.38 -12.36
N GLN A 822 -7.59 -0.68 -11.69
CA GLN A 822 -8.03 -2.07 -11.52
C GLN A 822 -8.37 -2.70 -12.88
N TYR A 823 -8.72 -3.98 -12.89
CA TYR A 823 -9.06 -4.71 -14.10
C TYR A 823 -10.28 -5.61 -13.91
N LEU A 824 -10.91 -5.98 -15.02
CA LEU A 824 -11.81 -7.12 -15.15
C LEU A 824 -11.33 -7.98 -16.32
N PRO A 825 -11.17 -9.31 -16.17
CA PRO A 825 -11.02 -10.20 -17.30
C PRO A 825 -12.21 -10.08 -18.26
N GLU A 826 -11.94 -10.04 -19.56
CA GLU A 826 -13.01 -10.21 -20.55
C GLU A 826 -13.57 -11.64 -20.47
N VAL A 827 -14.89 -11.74 -20.61
CA VAL A 827 -15.63 -13.00 -20.43
C VAL A 827 -16.24 -13.42 -21.73
N ILE A 828 -16.08 -14.70 -22.04
CA ILE A 828 -16.81 -15.37 -23.11
C ILE A 828 -18.27 -15.52 -22.64
N GLU A 829 -19.22 -15.12 -23.48
CA GLU A 829 -20.65 -15.20 -23.16
C GLU A 829 -21.04 -16.59 -22.64
N GLY A 830 -21.90 -16.62 -21.60
CA GLY A 830 -22.30 -17.85 -20.92
C GLY A 830 -21.31 -18.41 -19.89
N THR A 831 -20.23 -17.69 -19.54
CA THR A 831 -19.28 -18.11 -18.49
C THR A 831 -19.13 -17.09 -17.36
N SER A 832 -18.98 -17.56 -16.11
CA SER A 832 -18.67 -16.69 -14.96
C SER A 832 -17.25 -16.12 -15.06
N ALA A 833 -17.06 -14.88 -14.64
CA ALA A 833 -15.74 -14.25 -14.63
C ALA A 833 -14.78 -14.93 -13.65
N ARG A 834 -13.56 -15.21 -14.12
CA ARG A 834 -12.50 -15.86 -13.33
C ARG A 834 -11.20 -15.08 -13.44
N ASP A 835 -10.53 -14.93 -12.31
CA ASP A 835 -9.24 -14.22 -12.23
C ASP A 835 -8.07 -15.10 -12.70
N PHE A 836 -6.91 -14.49 -12.92
CA PHE A 836 -5.77 -15.13 -13.55
C PHE A 836 -5.09 -16.15 -12.63
N LYS A 837 -5.10 -17.43 -13.03
CA LYS A 837 -4.43 -18.54 -12.33
C LYS A 837 -2.91 -18.61 -12.54
N GLN A 838 -2.37 -17.66 -13.30
CA GLN A 838 -0.97 -17.53 -13.67
C GLN A 838 -0.67 -16.03 -13.85
N LEU A 839 0.58 -15.64 -13.62
CA LEU A 839 1.08 -14.29 -13.89
C LEU A 839 0.73 -13.88 -15.34
N SER A 840 0.01 -12.78 -15.54
CA SER A 840 -0.54 -12.38 -16.86
C SER A 840 -0.08 -10.99 -17.30
N ALA A 841 0.09 -10.78 -18.60
CA ALA A 841 0.63 -9.56 -19.20
C ALA A 841 -0.28 -9.00 -20.30
N PHE A 842 -0.32 -7.67 -20.41
CA PHE A 842 -1.19 -6.94 -21.33
C PHE A 842 -0.47 -5.73 -21.93
N VAL A 843 -0.71 -5.44 -23.20
CA VAL A 843 0.03 -4.40 -23.94
C VAL A 843 -0.91 -3.32 -24.45
N ASP A 844 -0.82 -2.12 -23.88
CA ASP A 844 -1.59 -0.96 -24.33
C ASP A 844 -0.79 -0.15 -25.35
N ARG A 845 -1.31 -0.12 -26.57
CA ARG A 845 -0.74 0.58 -27.75
C ARG A 845 -1.47 1.89 -28.09
N ARG A 846 -2.29 2.42 -27.17
CA ARG A 846 -3.11 3.63 -27.41
C ARG A 846 -2.41 4.94 -27.06
N SER A 847 -1.36 4.88 -26.24
CA SER A 847 -0.48 6.03 -26.01
C SER A 847 0.44 6.21 -27.21
N SER A 848 0.61 7.44 -27.67
CA SER A 848 1.63 7.79 -28.66
C SER A 848 3.01 7.84 -28.01
N GLY A 849 4.03 7.35 -28.72
CA GLY A 849 5.45 7.52 -28.34
C GLY A 849 5.97 6.67 -27.18
N LEU A 850 5.13 5.98 -26.40
CA LEU A 850 5.55 5.13 -25.28
C LEU A 850 4.78 3.80 -25.24
N LEU A 851 5.51 2.71 -24.94
CA LEU A 851 4.90 1.39 -24.70
C LEU A 851 4.41 1.29 -23.25
N HIS A 852 3.14 0.91 -23.05
CA HIS A 852 2.58 0.65 -21.72
C HIS A 852 2.30 -0.85 -21.55
N PHE A 853 3.07 -1.49 -20.68
CA PHE A 853 2.94 -2.91 -20.39
C PHE A 853 2.37 -3.12 -18.99
N PHE A 854 1.22 -3.76 -18.89
CA PHE A 854 0.55 -4.04 -17.62
C PHE A 854 0.79 -5.49 -17.21
N SER A 855 1.46 -5.67 -16.07
CA SER A 855 1.65 -6.98 -15.44
C SER A 855 0.66 -7.16 -14.30
N ILE A 856 -0.06 -8.28 -14.35
CA ILE A 856 -1.01 -8.73 -13.32
C ILE A 856 -0.46 -10.02 -12.70
N GLY A 857 -0.62 -10.20 -11.38
CA GLY A 857 -0.11 -11.36 -10.65
C GLY A 857 -0.78 -12.70 -11.02
N GLN A 858 -0.50 -13.74 -10.25
CA GLN A 858 -1.33 -14.94 -10.18
C GLN A 858 -2.20 -14.92 -8.92
N GLN A 859 -3.36 -15.56 -8.97
CA GLN A 859 -4.26 -15.69 -7.82
C GLN A 859 -3.56 -16.46 -6.69
N ALA A 860 -3.68 -15.97 -5.46
CA ALA A 860 -3.01 -16.61 -4.34
C ALA A 860 -3.67 -17.97 -3.99
N ASP A 861 -2.86 -18.99 -3.66
CA ASP A 861 -3.35 -20.35 -3.33
C ASP A 861 -4.43 -20.31 -2.21
N ILE A 862 -4.32 -19.38 -1.26
CA ILE A 862 -5.31 -19.18 -0.17
C ILE A 862 -6.66 -18.70 -0.71
N GLN A 863 -6.67 -17.75 -1.64
CA GLN A 863 -7.90 -17.24 -2.26
C GLN A 863 -8.58 -18.30 -3.12
N LYS A 864 -7.79 -19.14 -3.79
CA LYS A 864 -8.30 -20.28 -4.56
C LYS A 864 -9.02 -21.30 -3.67
N ILE A 865 -8.54 -21.52 -2.43
CA ILE A 865 -9.21 -22.40 -1.47
C ILE A 865 -10.56 -21.81 -1.04
N GLU A 866 -10.65 -20.48 -0.83
CA GLU A 866 -11.94 -19.80 -0.56
C GLU A 866 -12.92 -19.93 -1.74
N THR A 867 -12.46 -19.88 -2.99
CA THR A 867 -13.36 -20.04 -4.17
C THR A 867 -13.77 -21.49 -4.44
N ASP A 868 -12.89 -22.46 -4.16
CA ASP A 868 -13.07 -23.85 -4.61
C ASP A 868 -13.75 -24.76 -3.56
N LYS A 869 -13.78 -24.39 -2.26
CA LYS A 869 -14.26 -25.31 -1.20
C LYS A 869 -15.71 -25.13 -0.76
N GLU A 870 -16.12 -23.92 -0.40
CA GLU A 870 -17.46 -23.63 0.13
C GLU A 870 -17.99 -22.29 -0.40
N ALA A 871 -17.91 -22.12 -1.73
CA ALA A 871 -18.77 -21.14 -2.37
C ALA A 871 -20.23 -21.58 -2.15
N GLY A 872 -20.93 -20.90 -1.22
CA GLY A 872 -22.38 -20.80 -1.29
C GLY A 872 -22.73 -20.44 -2.73
N GLN A 873 -23.77 -21.06 -3.30
CA GLN A 873 -23.96 -21.14 -4.75
C GLN A 873 -24.14 -19.78 -5.47
N GLY A 874 -24.12 -18.67 -4.74
CA GLY A 874 -24.33 -17.33 -5.25
C GLY A 874 -23.07 -16.60 -5.71
N LEU A 875 -23.24 -15.88 -6.82
CA LEU A 875 -22.20 -15.08 -7.48
C LEU A 875 -22.13 -13.63 -6.94
N PHE A 876 -22.99 -13.26 -5.99
CA PHE A 876 -23.17 -11.91 -5.47
C PHE A 876 -23.26 -11.90 -3.94
N LYS A 877 -22.87 -10.81 -3.28
CA LYS A 877 -22.97 -10.69 -1.80
C LYS A 877 -24.39 -10.72 -1.23
N LEU A 878 -25.39 -10.64 -2.10
CA LEU A 878 -26.79 -10.41 -1.76
C LEU A 878 -27.73 -11.55 -2.16
N GLU A 879 -27.22 -12.68 -2.68
CA GLU A 879 -28.08 -13.77 -3.12
C GLU A 879 -28.85 -14.41 -1.96
N ILE A 880 -30.17 -14.23 -2.00
CA ILE A 880 -31.16 -14.94 -1.20
C ILE A 880 -31.89 -15.85 -2.19
N ARG A 881 -31.86 -17.16 -1.99
CA ARG A 881 -32.52 -18.12 -2.90
C ARG A 881 -33.86 -18.55 -2.32
N PRO A 882 -34.94 -18.63 -3.12
CA PRO A 882 -36.20 -19.18 -2.66
C PRO A 882 -35.99 -20.58 -2.07
N GLY A 883 -36.39 -20.79 -0.81
CA GLY A 883 -36.24 -22.05 -0.10
C GLY A 883 -34.86 -22.35 0.51
N LYS A 884 -33.92 -21.39 0.56
CA LYS A 884 -32.68 -21.51 1.35
C LYS A 884 -32.29 -20.17 1.98
N ASP A 885 -31.97 -20.20 3.28
CA ASP A 885 -31.42 -19.03 3.98
C ASP A 885 -30.13 -18.50 3.31
N GLY A 886 -30.01 -17.17 3.26
CA GLY A 886 -29.17 -16.46 2.29
C GLY A 886 -27.67 -16.43 2.59
N ALA A 887 -26.91 -17.26 1.87
CA ALA A 887 -25.44 -17.33 2.00
C ALA A 887 -24.71 -16.35 1.05
N GLY A 888 -24.58 -15.08 1.43
CA GLY A 888 -23.97 -14.02 0.59
C GLY A 888 -22.60 -13.49 1.04
N ALA A 889 -22.34 -13.37 2.34
CA ALA A 889 -21.26 -12.48 2.84
C ALA A 889 -19.88 -13.13 3.11
N GLY A 890 -19.65 -14.37 2.69
CA GLY A 890 -18.52 -15.21 3.14
C GLY A 890 -17.17 -15.11 2.41
N VAL A 891 -17.06 -14.48 1.22
CA VAL A 891 -15.89 -14.63 0.32
C VAL A 891 -14.98 -13.39 0.28
N SER A 892 -13.66 -13.53 0.46
CA SER A 892 -12.71 -12.41 0.47
C SER A 892 -11.98 -12.17 -0.86
N PHE A 893 -12.73 -11.84 -1.92
CA PHE A 893 -12.15 -11.61 -3.24
C PHE A 893 -11.34 -10.28 -3.35
N ARG A 894 -10.02 -10.35 -3.18
CA ARG A 894 -9.08 -9.25 -3.45
C ARG A 894 -8.38 -9.51 -4.80
N HIS A 895 -8.59 -8.62 -5.77
CA HIS A 895 -7.88 -8.68 -7.06
C HIS A 895 -6.36 -8.58 -6.88
N GLN A 896 -5.64 -9.13 -7.85
CA GLN A 896 -4.19 -8.96 -7.92
C GLN A 896 -3.86 -7.49 -8.18
N GLN A 897 -2.70 -7.02 -7.74
CA GLN A 897 -2.28 -5.66 -8.06
C GLN A 897 -1.64 -5.61 -9.46
N VAL A 898 -2.17 -4.70 -10.28
CA VAL A 898 -1.60 -4.31 -11.57
C VAL A 898 -0.31 -3.53 -11.31
N VAL A 899 0.69 -3.75 -12.16
CA VAL A 899 1.91 -2.94 -12.22
C VAL A 899 2.11 -2.52 -13.67
N GLU A 900 2.23 -1.22 -13.89
CA GLU A 900 2.52 -0.63 -15.20
C GLU A 900 4.05 -0.48 -15.35
N PHE A 901 4.58 -1.02 -16.44
CA PHE A 901 5.96 -0.84 -16.88
C PHE A 901 5.95 0.06 -18.12
N VAL A 902 6.72 1.14 -18.07
CA VAL A 902 6.93 2.08 -19.19
C VAL A 902 8.43 2.24 -19.42
N PRO A 903 9.03 1.57 -20.42
CA PRO A 903 10.41 1.83 -20.82
C PRO A 903 10.50 3.23 -21.44
N PHE A 904 11.49 4.00 -21.01
CA PHE A 904 11.89 5.30 -21.55
C PHE A 904 13.42 5.36 -21.61
N PHE A 905 13.99 6.30 -22.36
CA PHE A 905 15.44 6.36 -22.60
C PHE A 905 16.02 5.01 -23.05
N VAL A 906 15.51 4.49 -24.18
CA VAL A 906 15.86 3.17 -24.68
C VAL A 906 16.98 3.26 -25.71
N HIS A 907 18.03 2.44 -25.56
CA HIS A 907 19.15 2.37 -26.51
C HIS A 907 18.64 2.18 -27.96
N PRO A 908 19.23 2.86 -28.98
CA PRO A 908 18.74 2.84 -30.36
C PRO A 908 18.40 1.43 -30.90
N ASP A 909 19.28 0.45 -30.67
CA ASP A 909 19.11 -0.92 -31.15
C ASP A 909 17.91 -1.68 -30.54
N LEU A 910 17.26 -1.15 -29.50
CA LEU A 910 16.17 -1.78 -28.74
C LEU A 910 14.82 -1.07 -28.87
N GLN A 911 14.70 -0.07 -29.76
CA GLN A 911 13.46 0.73 -29.90
C GLN A 911 12.30 -0.01 -30.61
N GLU A 912 12.57 -1.11 -31.32
CA GLU A 912 11.53 -1.95 -31.93
C GLU A 912 10.55 -2.50 -30.87
N GLU A 913 9.24 -2.51 -31.16
CA GLU A 913 8.22 -2.96 -30.19
C GLU A 913 8.51 -4.35 -29.62
N ALA A 914 9.00 -5.30 -30.44
CA ALA A 914 9.35 -6.64 -29.98
C ALA A 914 10.47 -6.65 -28.92
N LYS A 915 11.43 -5.72 -29.03
CA LYS A 915 12.56 -5.56 -28.11
C LYS A 915 12.15 -4.80 -26.85
N LEU A 916 11.31 -3.76 -26.99
CA LEU A 916 10.66 -3.08 -25.86
C LEU A 916 9.81 -4.06 -25.02
N LEU A 917 9.05 -4.94 -25.68
CA LEU A 917 8.29 -6.00 -25.03
C LEU A 917 9.21 -7.00 -24.33
N ALA A 918 10.38 -7.34 -24.89
CA ALA A 918 11.35 -8.20 -24.21
C ALA A 918 11.84 -7.56 -22.89
N LEU A 919 12.16 -6.27 -22.88
CA LEU A 919 12.54 -5.54 -21.67
C LEU A 919 11.42 -5.60 -20.61
N CYS A 920 10.16 -5.37 -20.99
CA CYS A 920 9.03 -5.47 -20.06
C CYS A 920 8.76 -6.90 -19.57
N ARG A 921 8.90 -7.91 -20.44
CA ARG A 921 8.75 -9.35 -20.10
C ARG A 921 9.78 -9.81 -19.08
N ILE A 922 11.01 -9.29 -19.13
CA ILE A 922 12.03 -9.55 -18.10
C ILE A 922 11.50 -9.15 -16.71
N LEU A 923 10.95 -7.95 -16.58
CA LEU A 923 10.45 -7.43 -15.30
C LEU A 923 9.21 -8.18 -14.82
N HIS A 924 8.33 -8.51 -15.76
CA HIS A 924 7.16 -9.33 -15.56
C HIS A 924 7.54 -10.68 -14.95
N TYR A 925 8.42 -11.43 -15.59
CA TYR A 925 8.87 -12.74 -15.10
C TYR A 925 9.67 -12.64 -13.80
N LEU A 926 10.43 -11.56 -13.57
CA LEU A 926 11.10 -11.30 -12.30
C LEU A 926 10.13 -11.03 -11.12
N ARG A 927 8.81 -11.00 -11.31
CA ARG A 927 7.81 -11.02 -10.22
C ARG A 927 7.55 -12.42 -9.62
N THR A 928 8.27 -13.45 -10.05
CA THR A 928 8.34 -14.73 -9.31
C THR A 928 9.44 -14.66 -8.25
N SER A 929 9.17 -15.09 -7.02
CA SER A 929 10.19 -15.24 -5.98
C SER A 929 10.40 -16.72 -5.63
N PRO A 930 11.64 -17.21 -5.53
CA PRO A 930 11.91 -18.58 -5.10
C PRO A 930 11.58 -18.82 -3.62
N ALA A 931 11.54 -17.75 -2.81
CA ALA A 931 11.25 -17.79 -1.38
C ALA A 931 9.74 -17.67 -1.06
N TRP A 932 8.88 -17.52 -2.06
CA TRP A 932 7.44 -17.30 -1.86
C TRP A 932 6.59 -18.13 -2.83
N ASP A 933 5.99 -19.20 -2.30
CA ASP A 933 5.32 -20.21 -3.11
C ASP A 933 3.84 -19.93 -3.41
N THR A 934 3.20 -19.00 -2.69
CA THR A 934 1.73 -18.86 -2.67
C THR A 934 1.17 -17.82 -3.63
N ALA A 935 2.02 -16.92 -4.19
CA ALA A 935 1.64 -15.82 -5.07
C ALA A 935 2.88 -15.25 -5.80
N ASN A 936 2.70 -14.20 -6.61
CA ASN A 936 3.80 -13.39 -7.14
C ASN A 936 4.20 -12.25 -6.19
N THR A 937 5.42 -11.73 -6.32
CA THR A 937 5.79 -10.46 -5.70
C THR A 937 5.15 -9.28 -6.43
N LEU A 938 4.89 -8.20 -5.70
CA LEU A 938 4.42 -6.95 -6.29
C LEU A 938 5.48 -6.37 -7.24
N TYR A 939 6.71 -6.23 -6.73
CA TYR A 939 7.84 -5.71 -7.47
C TYR A 939 8.66 -6.82 -8.15
N PRO A 940 9.35 -6.53 -9.27
CA PRO A 940 10.42 -7.39 -9.80
C PRO A 940 11.50 -7.67 -8.74
N PHE A 941 12.10 -8.86 -8.78
CA PHE A 941 12.98 -9.40 -7.73
C PHE A 941 14.02 -8.42 -7.15
N PRO A 942 14.87 -7.71 -7.92
CA PRO A 942 15.84 -6.79 -7.33
C PRO A 942 15.19 -5.63 -6.56
N MET A 943 14.02 -5.14 -7.00
CA MET A 943 13.28 -4.08 -6.28
C MET A 943 12.52 -4.64 -5.06
N HIS A 944 12.04 -5.89 -5.12
CA HIS A 944 11.50 -6.59 -3.95
C HIS A 944 12.57 -6.77 -2.86
N LEU A 945 13.78 -7.18 -3.25
CA LEU A 945 14.94 -7.27 -2.37
C LEU A 945 15.29 -5.90 -1.78
N ALA A 946 15.42 -4.86 -2.61
CA ALA A 946 15.69 -3.49 -2.17
C ALA A 946 14.71 -2.98 -1.11
N LYS A 947 13.40 -3.23 -1.30
CA LYS A 947 12.36 -2.90 -0.32
C LYS A 947 12.53 -3.67 0.99
N ALA A 948 12.68 -4.98 0.89
CA ALA A 948 12.75 -5.84 2.06
C ALA A 948 14.01 -5.56 2.90
N LEU A 949 15.15 -5.30 2.25
CA LEU A 949 16.41 -4.90 2.89
C LEU A 949 16.23 -3.70 3.83
N ILE A 950 15.51 -2.66 3.40
CA ILE A 950 15.25 -1.49 4.26
C ILE A 950 14.28 -1.87 5.38
N ASP A 951 13.09 -2.41 5.04
CA ASP A 951 12.03 -2.70 6.00
C ASP A 951 12.44 -3.70 7.11
N ASP A 952 13.34 -4.65 6.82
CA ASP A 952 13.85 -5.64 7.78
C ASP A 952 14.67 -5.02 8.92
N TYR A 953 15.33 -3.89 8.65
CA TYR A 953 16.30 -3.24 9.55
C TYR A 953 15.81 -1.91 10.15
N LEU A 954 14.70 -1.34 9.66
CA LEU A 954 14.08 -0.14 10.24
C LEU A 954 13.88 -0.25 11.76
N CYS A 955 13.55 -1.45 12.26
CA CYS A 955 13.30 -1.66 13.69
C CYS A 955 14.53 -1.48 14.60
N ILE A 956 15.72 -1.20 14.06
CA ILE A 956 16.88 -0.76 14.85
C ILE A 956 16.72 0.69 15.33
N LEU A 957 15.84 1.48 14.72
CA LEU A 957 15.58 2.87 15.10
C LEU A 957 14.42 3.00 16.11
N ASP A 958 13.54 1.99 16.22
CA ASP A 958 12.40 1.91 17.18
C ASP A 958 12.82 2.02 18.66
#